data_AF-A0A6I4NVB3-F1
#
_entry.id   AF-A0A6I4NVB3-F1
#
_cell.length_a   1.000
_cell.length_b   1.000
_cell.length_c   1.000
_cell.angle_alpha   90.00
_cell.angle_beta   90.00
_cell.angle_gamma   90.00
#
_symmetry.space_group_name_H-M   'P 1'
#
loop_
_entity.id
_entity.type
_entity.pdbx_description
1 polymer ?
#
loop_
_entity_poly.entity_id
_entity_poly.type
_entity_poly.pdbx_seq_one_letter_code
_entity_poly.pdbx_strand_id
1 'polypeptide(L)'
;MRFDPAPLRTAAIAAAAFLALRIVYRLVFGGLGGRIVLVDLPTLRLGGPFAMVRLFGPVSLDGIGGAVVGALPFAALILAFGVLAAVVDLRRLLAAWARRGPGRSIARALGIAVATMPSLAASFHDARRAAALRGERGGPALLVPVFERTIERALALAASLEVRGFGARRRLDGRCEAPVRLAGAAFAHEPGGVPVLHDVTFALPPGRLVLVTGPTGSGKSTLLRAVNGLFGHFDGGAQSGVVEVGGLDRASVPPRECAGFVGAVGQFPRDGFAGRTVAGELGLALALRGVDPVIVAARAAEAAAAVGVAGLLERLVDELSAGEAVRVGIGAAILERPIVLTVDEPLAELDAVGRALVVDLLDRLAHEAGVCVLVAEHRVEALARVADLELAIDAGHVVERMPQGAVGDPLPPAATAPSTGGTIASGSGPVNATAPTSAADSDALSDTVPGLAEPAPARLEVDGVDLRRDDRVVVAGARFAVSAGEVLAVTGPNGAGKSSLLDAIADGVDGVRIDGEPLPRRVRERRERVALVPERLDTLFTTDSVAAECHRADRRHRRPGGSGTGPDTFARFAGLLGEAAGTTSLVGGLPGRPDRPGSADRLDRLAAAHPRDLSGGERLCLALAIQTAGAPHVLLVDEPARGLDAAARSLVARALGRLAADGTAVVLATHETGFARSVATSARRIEQGALGPAVAVVDAMGTSR
;
A
#
# COMPACT_ATOMS: atom_id res chain seq x y z
N MET A 1 -7.90 -8.53 34.87
CA MET A 1 -6.99 -9.33 34.03
C MET A 1 -7.87 -10.06 33.03
N ARG A 2 -7.64 -9.89 31.72
CA ARG A 2 -8.31 -10.68 30.68
C ARG A 2 -7.30 -11.72 30.20
N PHE A 3 -7.66 -13.00 30.26
CA PHE A 3 -6.79 -14.09 29.81
C PHE A 3 -6.90 -14.21 28.29
N ASP A 4 -5.79 -13.99 27.58
CA ASP A 4 -5.70 -14.26 26.14
C ASP A 4 -4.90 -15.56 25.94
N PRO A 5 -5.50 -16.63 25.40
CA PRO A 5 -4.81 -17.90 25.18
C PRO A 5 -3.86 -17.88 23.97
N ALA A 6 -3.95 -16.89 23.08
CA ALA A 6 -3.15 -16.86 21.85
C ALA A 6 -1.62 -16.79 22.11
N PRO A 7 -1.10 -15.92 23.00
CA PRO A 7 0.33 -15.87 23.33
C PRO A 7 0.86 -17.19 23.88
N LEU A 8 0.06 -17.90 24.66
CA LEU A 8 0.42 -19.18 25.25
C LEU A 8 0.59 -20.27 24.16
N ARG A 9 -0.31 -20.30 23.18
CA ARG A 9 -0.20 -21.21 22.03
C ARG A 9 1.05 -20.93 21.21
N THR A 10 1.33 -19.65 20.92
CA THR A 10 2.53 -19.25 20.18
C THR A 10 3.81 -19.61 20.93
N ALA A 11 3.84 -19.41 22.25
CA ALA A 11 4.96 -19.80 23.10
C ALA A 11 5.16 -21.32 23.13
N ALA A 12 4.08 -22.11 23.18
CA ALA A 12 4.16 -23.56 23.13
C ALA A 12 4.74 -24.05 21.79
N ILE A 13 4.31 -23.47 20.67
CA ILE A 13 4.85 -23.76 19.34
C ILE A 13 6.33 -23.38 19.27
N ALA A 14 6.71 -22.19 19.76
CA ALA A 14 8.09 -21.72 19.77
C ALA A 14 9.00 -22.61 20.64
N ALA A 15 8.53 -23.05 21.82
CA ALA A 15 9.24 -23.96 22.70
C ALA A 15 9.46 -25.33 22.04
N ALA A 16 8.45 -25.88 21.37
CA ALA A 16 8.55 -27.12 20.62
C ALA A 16 9.51 -26.99 19.41
N ALA A 17 9.42 -25.90 18.67
CA ALA A 17 10.30 -25.60 17.55
C ALA A 17 11.76 -25.43 17.99
N PHE A 18 12.00 -24.76 19.12
CA PHE A 18 13.33 -24.61 19.71
C PHE A 18 13.93 -25.97 20.09
N LEU A 19 13.13 -26.84 20.71
CA LEU A 19 13.55 -28.19 21.07
C LEU A 19 13.93 -29.01 19.83
N ALA A 20 13.09 -28.99 18.79
CA ALA A 20 13.35 -29.68 17.53
C ALA A 20 14.60 -29.14 16.83
N LEU A 21 14.73 -27.81 16.72
CA LEU A 21 15.89 -27.17 16.08
C LEU A 21 17.18 -27.47 16.84
N ARG A 22 17.13 -27.52 18.17
CA ARG A 22 18.30 -27.84 19.02
C ARG A 22 18.75 -29.29 18.81
N ILE A 23 17.81 -30.23 18.68
CA ILE A 23 18.10 -31.63 18.36
C ILE A 23 18.73 -31.73 16.96
N VAL A 24 18.13 -31.09 15.95
CA VAL A 24 18.64 -31.08 14.57
C VAL A 24 20.03 -30.46 14.51
N TYR A 25 20.24 -29.32 15.17
CA TYR A 25 21.56 -28.67 15.23
C TYR A 25 22.62 -29.62 15.79
N ARG A 26 22.31 -30.29 16.91
CA ARG A 26 23.25 -31.21 17.55
C ARG A 26 23.44 -32.52 16.76
N LEU A 27 22.43 -32.93 16.00
CA LEU A 27 22.51 -34.03 15.04
C LEU A 27 23.47 -33.70 13.88
N VAL A 28 23.34 -32.49 13.33
CA VAL A 28 24.13 -32.02 12.18
C VAL A 28 25.56 -31.67 12.59
N PHE A 29 25.77 -31.09 13.77
CA PHE A 29 27.08 -30.63 14.24
C PHE A 29 27.56 -31.51 15.41
N GLY A 30 28.43 -32.47 15.11
CA GLY A 30 29.13 -33.32 16.10
C GLY A 30 28.45 -34.65 16.45
N GLY A 31 27.21 -34.89 15.99
CA GLY A 31 26.43 -36.09 16.30
C GLY A 31 25.85 -36.09 17.73
N LEU A 32 24.98 -37.07 17.99
CA LEU A 32 24.33 -37.27 19.30
C LEU A 32 24.94 -38.50 19.99
N GLY A 33 26.24 -38.44 20.30
CA GLY A 33 26.99 -39.56 20.88
C GLY A 33 26.50 -40.00 22.27
N GLY A 34 26.61 -41.30 22.56
CA GLY A 34 26.13 -41.96 23.76
C GLY A 34 26.28 -43.48 23.68
N ARG A 35 25.82 -44.24 24.68
CA ARG A 35 26.17 -45.67 24.82
C ARG A 35 25.37 -46.56 23.86
N ILE A 36 24.11 -46.21 23.59
CA ILE A 36 23.23 -46.97 22.70
C ILE A 36 23.06 -46.21 21.38
N VAL A 37 23.86 -46.59 20.38
CA VAL A 37 23.80 -45.99 19.03
C VAL A 37 22.59 -46.56 18.28
N LEU A 38 21.70 -45.67 17.84
CA LEU A 38 20.52 -45.98 17.04
C LEU A 38 20.85 -45.97 15.55
N VAL A 39 21.61 -44.95 15.10
CA VAL A 39 22.00 -44.76 13.70
C VAL A 39 23.40 -44.18 13.68
N ASP A 40 24.31 -44.80 12.91
CA ASP A 40 25.67 -44.29 12.74
C ASP A 40 25.79 -43.54 11.40
N LEU A 41 25.93 -42.21 11.46
CA LEU A 41 26.01 -41.36 10.27
C LEU A 41 27.48 -41.07 9.92
N PRO A 42 27.84 -41.09 8.62
CA PRO A 42 29.22 -40.84 8.19
C PRO A 42 29.65 -39.42 8.55
N THR A 43 30.77 -39.29 9.29
CA THR A 43 31.28 -37.99 9.71
C THR A 43 32.01 -37.29 8.55
N LEU A 44 31.55 -36.09 8.18
CA LEU A 44 32.19 -35.24 7.19
C LEU A 44 32.97 -34.11 7.88
N ARG A 45 34.25 -33.96 7.56
CA ARG A 45 35.05 -32.81 7.99
C ARG A 45 35.03 -31.74 6.90
N LEU A 46 34.72 -30.51 7.26
CA LEU A 46 34.78 -29.39 6.32
C LEU A 46 36.26 -29.04 6.03
N GLY A 47 36.58 -28.65 4.80
CA GLY A 47 37.94 -28.25 4.41
C GLY A 47 38.28 -26.80 4.75
N GLY A 48 39.56 -26.43 4.68
CA GLY A 48 40.04 -25.05 4.85
C GLY A 48 39.95 -24.54 6.29
N PRO A 49 39.62 -23.25 6.54
CA PRO A 49 39.59 -22.65 7.88
C PRO A 49 38.54 -23.27 8.83
N PHE A 50 37.67 -24.15 8.32
CA PHE A 50 36.62 -24.84 9.08
C PHE A 50 36.96 -26.31 9.40
N ALA A 51 38.23 -26.74 9.28
CA ALA A 51 38.69 -28.11 9.55
C ALA A 51 38.33 -28.65 10.95
N MET A 52 38.03 -27.77 11.90
CA MET A 52 37.60 -28.12 13.26
C MET A 52 36.11 -28.53 13.34
N VAL A 53 35.30 -28.24 12.32
CA VAL A 53 33.86 -28.53 12.30
C VAL A 53 33.62 -29.92 11.72
N ARG A 54 33.01 -30.80 12.53
CA ARG A 54 32.56 -32.13 12.12
C ARG A 54 31.06 -32.12 11.88
N LEU A 55 30.66 -32.39 10.65
CA LEU A 55 29.27 -32.59 10.26
C LEU A 55 28.91 -34.07 10.39
N PHE A 56 27.76 -34.33 10.99
CA PHE A 56 27.22 -35.66 11.30
C PHE A 56 28.09 -36.49 12.27
N GLY A 57 27.54 -37.60 12.74
CA GLY A 57 28.16 -38.52 13.71
C GLY A 57 27.12 -39.48 14.30
N PRO A 58 27.53 -40.39 15.20
CA PRO A 58 26.64 -41.40 15.75
C PRO A 58 25.48 -40.76 16.52
N VAL A 59 24.28 -41.28 16.27
CA VAL A 59 23.02 -40.84 16.88
C VAL A 59 22.63 -41.87 17.92
N SER A 60 22.66 -41.50 19.19
CA SER A 60 22.31 -42.38 20.31
C SER A 60 21.06 -41.91 21.04
N LEU A 61 20.37 -42.86 21.68
CA LEU A 61 19.20 -42.55 22.50
C LEU A 61 19.56 -41.61 23.66
N ASP A 62 20.70 -41.84 24.31
CA ASP A 62 21.22 -41.00 25.40
C ASP A 62 21.60 -39.59 24.92
N GLY A 63 22.16 -39.49 23.72
CA GLY A 63 22.53 -38.22 23.10
C GLY A 63 21.31 -37.36 22.77
N ILE A 64 20.24 -37.98 22.24
CA ILE A 64 18.94 -37.33 22.02
C ILE A 64 18.36 -36.88 23.37
N GLY A 65 18.35 -37.76 24.37
CA GLY A 65 17.87 -37.43 25.71
C GLY A 65 18.62 -36.25 26.33
N GLY A 66 19.94 -36.24 26.27
CA GLY A 66 20.75 -35.12 26.76
C GLY A 66 20.55 -33.81 25.98
N ALA A 67 20.24 -33.89 24.68
CA ALA A 67 19.93 -32.71 23.86
C ALA A 67 18.59 -32.08 24.29
N VAL A 68 17.60 -32.93 24.56
CA VAL A 68 16.28 -32.53 25.07
C VAL A 68 16.42 -31.94 26.46
N VAL A 69 17.10 -32.63 27.38
CA VAL A 69 17.30 -32.17 28.76
C VAL A 69 18.03 -30.84 28.81
N GLY A 70 19.06 -30.65 27.97
CA GLY A 70 19.78 -29.37 27.89
C GLY A 70 18.95 -28.22 27.29
N ALA A 71 17.89 -28.51 26.54
CA ALA A 71 17.01 -27.52 25.93
C ALA A 71 15.78 -27.20 26.79
N LEU A 72 15.38 -28.09 27.70
CA LEU A 72 14.21 -27.93 28.58
C LEU A 72 14.20 -26.62 29.38
N PRO A 73 15.31 -26.13 29.97
CA PRO A 73 15.30 -24.87 30.71
C PRO A 73 14.90 -23.66 29.84
N PHE A 74 15.37 -23.63 28.59
CA PHE A 74 15.03 -22.57 27.64
C PHE A 74 13.58 -22.71 27.13
N ALA A 75 13.13 -23.93 26.86
CA ALA A 75 11.73 -24.20 26.49
C ALA A 75 10.77 -23.80 27.62
N ALA A 76 11.12 -24.10 28.88
CA ALA A 76 10.36 -23.70 30.06
C ALA A 76 10.34 -22.18 30.23
N LEU A 77 11.46 -21.49 29.97
CA LEU A 77 11.51 -20.02 29.98
C LEU A 77 10.59 -19.41 28.92
N ILE A 78 10.60 -19.94 27.69
CA ILE A 78 9.71 -19.50 26.61
C ILE A 78 8.24 -19.66 27.03
N LEU A 79 7.87 -20.82 27.60
CA LEU A 79 6.53 -21.08 28.11
C LEU A 79 6.14 -20.14 29.26
N ALA A 80 7.05 -19.88 30.21
CA ALA A 80 6.80 -18.96 31.32
C ALA A 80 6.53 -17.53 30.82
N PHE A 81 7.27 -17.05 29.81
CA PHE A 81 6.98 -15.78 29.16
C PHE A 81 5.64 -15.79 28.40
N GLY A 82 5.26 -16.92 27.78
CA GLY A 82 3.95 -17.10 27.17
C GLY A 82 2.80 -17.00 28.17
N VAL A 83 2.93 -17.63 29.34
CA VAL A 83 1.96 -17.52 30.45
C VAL A 83 1.89 -16.09 30.97
N LEU A 84 3.03 -15.44 31.16
CA LEU A 84 3.08 -14.04 31.60
C LEU A 84 2.37 -13.12 30.58
N ALA A 85 2.61 -13.29 29.28
CA ALA A 85 1.96 -12.53 28.22
C ALA A 85 0.46 -12.83 28.07
N ALA A 86 0.01 -14.03 28.44
CA ALA A 86 -1.41 -14.41 28.44
C ALA A 86 -2.20 -13.77 29.60
N VAL A 87 -1.52 -13.44 30.71
CA VAL A 87 -2.14 -12.90 31.93
C VAL A 87 -1.94 -11.39 32.06
N VAL A 88 -0.81 -10.87 31.57
CA VAL A 88 -0.43 -9.45 31.65
C VAL A 88 -0.61 -8.79 30.28
N ASP A 89 -1.53 -7.82 30.21
CA ASP A 89 -1.62 -6.92 29.06
C ASP A 89 -0.41 -5.99 29.07
N LEU A 90 0.65 -6.42 28.38
CA LEU A 90 1.93 -5.72 28.29
C LEU A 90 1.75 -4.28 27.79
N ARG A 91 0.77 -4.02 26.90
CA ARG A 91 0.50 -2.67 26.38
C ARG A 91 -0.11 -1.77 27.47
N ARG A 92 -1.04 -2.29 28.29
CA ARG A 92 -1.55 -1.55 29.47
C ARG A 92 -0.48 -1.35 30.54
N LEU A 93 0.38 -2.33 30.77
CA LEU A 93 1.50 -2.23 31.71
C LEU A 93 2.49 -1.15 31.25
N LEU A 94 2.87 -1.15 29.97
CA LEU A 94 3.74 -0.15 29.36
C LEU A 94 3.09 1.24 29.37
N ALA A 95 1.78 1.35 29.14
CA ALA A 95 1.03 2.62 29.26
C ALA A 95 0.93 3.11 30.72
N ALA A 96 0.86 2.22 31.71
CA ALA A 96 0.91 2.57 33.13
C ALA A 96 2.33 2.97 33.57
N TRP A 97 3.36 2.27 33.10
CA TRP A 97 4.78 2.61 33.31
C TRP A 97 5.20 3.90 32.61
N ALA A 98 4.66 4.18 31.42
CA ALA A 98 4.82 5.46 30.74
C ALA A 98 4.22 6.63 31.55
N ARG A 99 3.32 6.36 32.51
CA ARG A 99 2.74 7.37 33.39
C ARG A 99 3.59 7.65 34.64
N ARG A 100 4.48 6.76 35.10
CA ARG A 100 5.27 6.93 36.33
C ARG A 100 6.76 6.58 36.15
N GLY A 101 7.65 7.58 36.32
CA GLY A 101 9.09 7.37 36.59
C GLY A 101 10.07 7.62 35.42
N PRO A 102 11.38 7.41 35.67
CA PRO A 102 12.49 7.68 34.72
C PRO A 102 12.58 6.68 33.55
N GLY A 103 11.92 5.52 33.63
CA GLY A 103 11.87 4.50 32.57
C GLY A 103 10.92 4.81 31.40
N ARG A 104 10.39 6.03 31.32
CA ARG A 104 9.40 6.47 30.32
C ARG A 104 9.85 6.22 28.88
N SER A 105 11.07 6.61 28.50
CA SER A 105 11.58 6.42 27.13
C SER A 105 11.62 4.96 26.71
N ILE A 106 12.04 4.07 27.62
CA ILE A 106 12.16 2.62 27.37
C ILE A 106 10.78 1.97 27.25
N ALA A 107 9.86 2.28 28.17
CA ALA A 107 8.50 1.75 28.11
C ALA A 107 7.75 2.21 26.83
N ARG A 108 8.06 3.43 26.35
CA ARG A 108 7.51 3.99 25.12
C ARG A 108 8.09 3.33 23.86
N ALA A 109 9.41 3.14 23.82
CA ALA A 109 10.07 2.41 22.73
C ALA A 109 9.59 0.96 22.63
N LEU A 110 9.44 0.28 23.78
CA LEU A 110 8.88 -1.08 23.85
C LEU A 110 7.40 -1.11 23.43
N GLY A 111 6.61 -0.10 23.79
CA GLY A 111 5.21 0.02 23.38
C GLY A 111 5.06 0.15 21.86
N ILE A 112 5.89 0.99 21.24
CA ILE A 112 5.97 1.16 19.77
C ILE A 112 6.43 -0.15 19.12
N ALA A 113 7.49 -0.77 19.64
CA ALA A 113 8.01 -2.04 19.11
C ALA A 113 7.00 -3.20 19.19
N VAL A 114 6.20 -3.28 20.26
CA VAL A 114 5.15 -4.31 20.41
C VAL A 114 3.91 -3.98 19.55
N ALA A 115 3.65 -2.71 19.25
CA ALA A 115 2.61 -2.29 18.32
C ALA A 115 2.93 -2.65 16.87
N THR A 116 4.21 -2.67 16.50
CA THR A 116 4.68 -2.98 15.13
C THR A 116 4.94 -4.47 14.87
N MET A 117 4.81 -5.36 15.85
CA MET A 117 4.99 -6.81 15.65
C MET A 117 4.03 -7.45 14.63
N PRO A 118 2.72 -7.11 14.58
CA PRO A 118 1.82 -7.65 13.55
C PRO A 118 2.22 -7.23 12.12
N SER A 119 2.77 -6.02 11.92
CA SER A 119 3.30 -5.57 10.62
C SER A 119 4.47 -6.39 10.13
N LEU A 120 5.29 -6.95 11.02
CA LEU A 120 6.41 -7.79 10.63
C LEU A 120 5.88 -9.04 9.91
N ALA A 121 4.86 -9.69 10.45
CA ALA A 121 4.25 -10.87 9.84
C ALA A 121 3.63 -10.56 8.46
N ALA A 122 2.87 -9.46 8.35
CA ALA A 122 2.29 -9.02 7.08
C ALA A 122 3.38 -8.68 6.04
N SER A 123 4.43 -7.96 6.46
CA SER A 123 5.58 -7.64 5.59
C SER A 123 6.30 -8.89 5.10
N PHE A 124 6.43 -9.93 5.94
CA PHE A 124 6.99 -11.21 5.52
C PHE A 124 6.12 -11.90 4.47
N HIS A 125 4.79 -11.89 4.61
CA HIS A 125 3.89 -12.47 3.62
C HIS A 125 4.00 -11.78 2.26
N ASP A 126 3.99 -10.45 2.25
CA ASP A 126 4.11 -9.66 1.03
C ASP A 126 5.49 -9.82 0.38
N ALA A 127 6.56 -9.81 1.18
CA ALA A 127 7.91 -10.04 0.65
C ALA A 127 8.03 -11.45 0.06
N ARG A 128 7.48 -12.48 0.72
CA ARG A 128 7.43 -13.84 0.18
C ARG A 128 6.64 -13.91 -1.12
N ARG A 129 5.49 -13.22 -1.19
CA ARG A 129 4.67 -13.14 -2.40
C ARG A 129 5.42 -12.45 -3.53
N ALA A 130 6.11 -11.34 -3.27
CA ALA A 130 6.92 -10.65 -4.26
C ALA A 130 8.12 -11.49 -4.72
N ALA A 131 8.80 -12.21 -3.83
CA ALA A 131 9.80 -13.21 -4.22
C ALA A 131 9.18 -14.34 -5.07
N ALA A 132 7.98 -14.79 -4.71
CA ALA A 132 7.21 -15.74 -5.48
C ALA A 132 6.64 -15.16 -6.80
N LEU A 133 6.62 -13.83 -6.98
CA LEU A 133 6.36 -13.06 -8.22
C LEU A 133 7.65 -12.65 -8.96
N ARG A 134 8.83 -12.91 -8.39
CA ARG A 134 10.16 -12.84 -9.05
C ARG A 134 10.83 -14.18 -9.36
N GLY A 135 10.31 -15.29 -8.82
CA GLY A 135 10.81 -16.64 -9.06
C GLY A 135 12.00 -16.97 -8.17
N GLU A 136 12.12 -16.26 -7.05
CA GLU A 136 13.21 -16.40 -6.10
C GLU A 136 12.84 -17.38 -5.00
N ARG A 137 13.80 -18.23 -4.63
CA ARG A 137 13.71 -19.04 -3.41
C ARG A 137 14.22 -18.19 -2.27
N GLY A 138 13.43 -18.10 -1.20
CA GLY A 138 13.64 -17.17 -0.08
C GLY A 138 15.08 -17.14 0.43
N GLY A 139 15.54 -15.93 0.76
CA GLY A 139 16.90 -15.62 1.21
C GLY A 139 16.97 -14.22 1.82
N PRO A 140 18.18 -13.69 2.10
CA PRO A 140 18.36 -12.36 2.72
C PRO A 140 17.75 -11.20 1.91
N ALA A 141 17.49 -11.38 0.63
CA ALA A 141 16.75 -10.41 -0.21
C ALA A 141 15.30 -10.15 0.27
N LEU A 142 14.73 -11.02 1.12
CA LEU A 142 13.44 -10.79 1.78
C LEU A 142 13.54 -9.89 3.00
N LEU A 143 14.73 -9.78 3.61
CA LEU A 143 14.92 -9.02 4.85
C LEU A 143 14.84 -7.52 4.60
N VAL A 144 15.44 -7.04 3.50
CA VAL A 144 15.47 -5.59 3.20
C VAL A 144 14.06 -5.01 3.09
N PRO A 145 13.13 -5.53 2.26
CA PRO A 145 11.77 -5.01 2.18
C PRO A 145 10.99 -5.11 3.50
N VAL A 146 11.28 -6.15 4.31
CA VAL A 146 10.61 -6.34 5.60
C VAL A 146 11.10 -5.34 6.64
N PHE A 147 12.42 -5.18 6.77
CA PHE A 147 13.01 -4.21 7.70
C PHE A 147 12.59 -2.80 7.34
N GLU A 148 12.65 -2.46 6.06
CA GLU A 148 12.25 -1.15 5.59
C GLU A 148 10.81 -0.81 5.93
N ARG A 149 9.84 -1.68 5.60
CA ARG A 149 8.44 -1.46 5.98
C ARG A 149 8.25 -1.35 7.49
N THR A 150 9.04 -2.12 8.24
CA THR A 150 9.01 -2.04 9.70
C THR A 150 9.51 -0.67 10.17
N ILE A 151 10.53 -0.11 9.51
CA ILE A 151 11.05 1.24 9.77
C ILE A 151 10.04 2.31 9.33
N GLU A 152 9.51 2.24 8.11
CA GLU A 152 8.49 3.16 7.58
C GLU A 152 7.29 3.25 8.52
N ARG A 153 6.72 2.10 8.90
CA ARG A 153 5.59 2.06 9.83
C ARG A 153 5.99 2.56 11.23
N ALA A 154 7.19 2.23 11.71
CA ALA A 154 7.65 2.75 12.99
C ALA A 154 7.80 4.28 12.98
N LEU A 155 8.31 4.86 11.90
CA LEU A 155 8.42 6.30 11.71
C LEU A 155 7.04 6.97 11.58
N ALA A 156 6.14 6.39 10.79
CA ALA A 156 4.76 6.86 10.64
C ALA A 156 4.00 6.84 11.98
N LEU A 157 4.13 5.76 12.74
CA LEU A 157 3.57 5.63 14.07
C LEU A 157 4.18 6.63 15.05
N ALA A 158 5.50 6.82 15.03
CA ALA A 158 6.18 7.79 15.89
C ALA A 158 5.74 9.24 15.59
N ALA A 159 5.66 9.62 14.31
CA ALA A 159 5.16 10.91 13.88
C ALA A 159 3.68 11.12 14.29
N SER A 160 2.84 10.09 14.11
CA SER A 160 1.43 10.08 14.56
C SER A 160 1.32 10.31 16.08
N LEU A 161 2.15 9.63 16.88
CA LEU A 161 2.18 9.81 18.33
C LEU A 161 2.64 11.21 18.75
N GLU A 162 3.67 11.77 18.09
CA GLU A 162 4.11 13.15 18.33
C GLU A 162 2.95 14.13 18.10
N VAL A 163 2.26 14.08 16.97
CA VAL A 163 1.12 14.99 16.70
C VAL A 163 -0.04 14.78 17.69
N ARG A 164 -0.21 13.56 18.21
CA ARG A 164 -1.23 13.24 19.24
C ARG A 164 -0.83 13.62 20.67
N GLY A 165 0.29 14.33 20.83
CA GLY A 165 0.68 14.91 22.12
C GLY A 165 1.39 13.94 23.05
N PHE A 166 1.94 12.87 22.49
CA PHE A 166 2.68 11.90 23.26
C PHE A 166 3.90 12.55 23.95
N GLY A 167 3.89 12.55 25.28
CA GLY A 167 4.97 13.16 26.05
C GLY A 167 4.94 14.69 26.10
N ALA A 168 3.85 15.33 25.68
CA ALA A 168 3.62 16.76 25.86
C ALA A 168 3.70 17.15 27.35
N ARG A 169 4.33 18.30 27.64
CA ARG A 169 4.46 18.84 29.01
C ARG A 169 3.55 20.03 29.28
N ARG A 170 3.04 20.66 28.21
CA ARG A 170 2.20 21.86 28.24
C ARG A 170 1.16 21.76 27.14
N ARG A 171 0.01 22.41 27.35
CA ARG A 171 -0.93 22.78 26.29
C ARG A 171 -0.75 24.27 26.04
N LEU A 172 -0.54 24.65 24.79
CA LEU A 172 -0.42 26.05 24.43
C LEU A 172 -1.73 26.49 23.80
N ASP A 173 -2.35 27.51 24.38
CA ASP A 173 -3.52 28.16 23.81
C ASP A 173 -3.06 29.07 22.68
N GLY A 174 -3.50 28.77 21.46
CA GLY A 174 -3.10 29.47 20.25
C GLY A 174 -4.08 30.57 19.83
N ARG A 175 -3.65 31.49 18.96
CA ARG A 175 -4.51 32.43 18.25
C ARG A 175 -5.36 31.69 17.22
N CYS A 176 -6.69 31.81 17.31
CA CYS A 176 -7.62 31.08 16.44
C CYS A 176 -8.06 31.87 15.19
N GLU A 177 -7.81 33.18 15.11
CA GLU A 177 -8.29 34.03 14.01
C GLU A 177 -7.51 33.83 12.70
N ALA A 178 -6.21 33.58 12.81
CA ALA A 178 -5.32 33.20 11.72
C ALA A 178 -4.48 31.99 12.18
N PRO A 179 -5.08 30.78 12.19
CA PRO A 179 -4.49 29.62 12.82
C PRO A 179 -3.23 29.12 12.09
N VAL A 180 -3.02 29.47 10.83
CA VAL A 180 -1.78 29.17 10.08
C VAL A 180 -1.30 30.44 9.37
N ARG A 181 -0.02 30.80 9.57
CA ARG A 181 0.64 31.93 8.88
C ARG A 181 2.05 31.54 8.48
N LEU A 182 2.35 31.65 7.19
CA LEU A 182 3.71 31.51 6.66
C LEU A 182 4.15 32.87 6.11
N ALA A 183 5.40 33.25 6.37
CA ALA A 183 5.97 34.50 5.85
C ALA A 183 7.43 34.28 5.44
N GLY A 184 7.68 34.36 4.13
CA GLY A 184 9.00 34.13 3.52
C GLY A 184 9.58 32.76 3.85
N ALA A 185 8.74 31.75 4.04
CA ALA A 185 9.17 30.45 4.51
C ALA A 185 9.83 29.64 3.38
N ALA A 186 10.93 28.94 3.68
CA ALA A 186 11.56 28.02 2.75
C ALA A 186 11.90 26.69 3.44
N PHE A 187 11.85 25.60 2.68
CA PHE A 187 11.94 24.24 3.21
C PHE A 187 12.92 23.40 2.41
N ALA A 188 13.99 22.92 3.04
CA ALA A 188 14.99 22.02 2.47
C ALA A 188 15.05 20.72 3.28
N HIS A 189 15.07 19.56 2.60
CA HIS A 189 15.10 18.25 3.29
C HIS A 189 16.40 17.99 4.06
N GLU A 190 17.48 18.69 3.69
CA GLU A 190 18.76 18.62 4.36
C GLU A 190 19.26 20.04 4.68
N PRO A 191 19.94 20.24 5.83
CA PRO A 191 20.61 21.50 6.13
C PRO A 191 21.64 21.86 5.04
N GLY A 192 21.47 23.04 4.43
CA GLY A 192 22.32 23.49 3.32
C GLY A 192 21.99 22.88 1.95
N GLY A 193 20.97 22.02 1.86
CA GLY A 193 20.44 21.48 0.62
C GLY A 193 19.63 22.51 -0.17
N VAL A 194 19.29 22.16 -1.41
CA VAL A 194 18.40 22.98 -2.25
C VAL A 194 16.98 22.92 -1.66
N PRO A 195 16.33 24.07 -1.38
CA PRO A 195 14.96 24.07 -0.89
C PRO A 195 14.02 23.47 -1.94
N VAL A 196 13.05 22.68 -1.48
CA VAL A 196 11.96 22.16 -2.31
C VAL A 196 10.84 23.19 -2.44
N LEU A 197 10.73 24.08 -1.45
CA LEU A 197 9.79 25.18 -1.44
C LEU A 197 10.52 26.49 -1.09
N HIS A 198 10.17 27.57 -1.80
CA HIS A 198 10.82 28.87 -1.73
C HIS A 198 9.81 29.99 -1.49
N ASP A 199 10.16 30.93 -0.60
CA ASP A 199 9.45 32.19 -0.35
C ASP A 199 7.93 32.02 -0.16
N VAL A 200 7.54 31.02 0.63
CA VAL A 200 6.15 30.68 0.88
C VAL A 200 5.54 31.68 1.85
N THR A 201 4.54 32.42 1.37
CA THR A 201 3.82 33.43 2.15
C THR A 201 2.32 33.29 1.95
N PHE A 202 1.59 32.96 3.01
CA PHE A 202 0.13 32.92 3.04
C PHE A 202 -0.40 32.93 4.48
N ALA A 203 -1.67 33.23 4.66
CA ALA A 203 -2.37 33.09 5.94
C ALA A 203 -3.73 32.42 5.74
N LEU A 204 -4.02 31.40 6.54
CA LEU A 204 -5.27 30.63 6.44
C LEU A 204 -6.17 30.97 7.64
N PRO A 205 -7.41 31.43 7.41
CA PRO A 205 -8.41 31.62 8.45
C PRO A 205 -9.06 30.28 8.88
N PRO A 206 -9.70 30.23 10.06
CA PRO A 206 -10.51 29.07 10.47
C PRO A 206 -11.72 28.87 9.54
N GLY A 207 -12.29 27.66 9.56
CA GLY A 207 -13.51 27.32 8.83
C GLY A 207 -13.39 27.33 7.30
N ARG A 208 -12.16 27.19 6.77
CA ARG A 208 -11.92 27.05 5.33
C ARG A 208 -11.37 25.69 4.97
N LEU A 209 -11.79 25.19 3.82
CA LEU A 209 -11.18 24.05 3.15
C LEU A 209 -10.19 24.57 2.10
N VAL A 210 -8.91 24.33 2.37
CA VAL A 210 -7.78 24.78 1.54
C VAL A 210 -7.18 23.55 0.85
N LEU A 211 -7.22 23.57 -0.47
CA LEU A 211 -6.72 22.49 -1.32
C LEU A 211 -5.29 22.78 -1.76
N VAL A 212 -4.33 21.93 -1.41
CA VAL A 212 -2.94 22.02 -1.86
C VAL A 212 -2.75 21.12 -3.08
N THR A 213 -2.40 21.72 -4.22
CA THR A 213 -2.25 21.01 -5.50
C THR A 213 -0.81 21.11 -6.02
N GLY A 214 -0.45 20.22 -6.94
CA GLY A 214 0.85 20.24 -7.61
C GLY A 214 1.35 18.84 -7.96
N PRO A 215 2.32 18.72 -8.87
CA PRO A 215 2.88 17.43 -9.31
C PRO A 215 3.44 16.58 -8.17
N THR A 216 3.63 15.27 -8.41
CA THR A 216 4.24 14.41 -7.38
C THR A 216 5.66 14.92 -7.08
N GLY A 217 6.03 15.00 -5.80
CA GLY A 217 7.33 15.54 -5.38
C GLY A 217 7.42 17.08 -5.37
N SER A 218 6.35 17.82 -5.63
CA SER A 218 6.36 19.29 -5.61
C SER A 218 6.56 19.91 -4.21
N GLY A 219 6.39 19.13 -3.13
CA GLY A 219 6.49 19.62 -1.75
C GLY A 219 5.16 19.74 -1.00
N LYS A 220 4.05 19.17 -1.50
CA LYS A 220 2.75 19.18 -0.79
C LYS A 220 2.84 18.59 0.62
N SER A 221 3.34 17.37 0.75
CA SER A 221 3.54 16.72 2.06
C SER A 221 4.54 17.50 2.91
N THR A 222 5.58 18.10 2.31
CA THR A 222 6.54 18.98 3.00
C THR A 222 5.82 20.17 3.64
N LEU A 223 4.91 20.84 2.91
CA LEU A 223 4.12 21.96 3.42
C LEU A 223 3.21 21.53 4.58
N LEU A 224 2.46 20.43 4.43
CA LEU A 224 1.60 19.91 5.50
C LEU A 224 2.41 19.52 6.74
N ARG A 225 3.56 18.85 6.56
CA ARG A 225 4.44 18.46 7.67
C ARG A 225 5.12 19.64 8.35
N ALA A 226 5.38 20.73 7.63
CA ALA A 226 5.85 21.99 8.21
C ALA A 226 4.79 22.62 9.11
N VAL A 227 3.54 22.71 8.65
CA VAL A 227 2.40 23.18 9.47
C VAL A 227 2.23 22.32 10.73
N ASN A 228 2.36 20.99 10.60
CA ASN A 228 2.30 20.08 11.75
C ASN A 228 3.52 20.19 12.70
N GLY A 229 4.61 20.83 12.27
CA GLY A 229 5.88 20.88 12.99
C GLY A 229 6.74 19.62 12.90
N LEU A 230 6.32 18.62 12.10
CA LEU A 230 7.08 17.38 11.90
C LEU A 230 8.32 17.60 11.03
N PHE A 231 8.25 18.51 10.05
CA PHE A 231 9.34 18.73 9.10
C PHE A 231 10.69 19.06 9.78
N GLY A 232 10.70 20.05 10.67
CA GLY A 232 11.91 20.45 11.39
C GLY A 232 12.28 19.54 12.57
N HIS A 233 11.28 19.12 13.37
CA HIS A 233 11.53 18.41 14.64
C HIS A 233 11.66 16.89 14.52
N PHE A 234 11.13 16.31 13.44
CA PHE A 234 11.09 14.86 13.25
C PHE A 234 11.83 14.42 11.99
N ASP A 235 11.63 15.10 10.86
CA ASP A 235 12.25 14.71 9.59
C ASP A 235 13.71 15.20 9.45
N GLY A 236 14.14 16.14 10.29
CA GLY A 236 15.45 16.77 10.21
C GLY A 236 15.58 17.82 9.11
N GLY A 237 14.45 18.26 8.54
CA GLY A 237 14.42 19.28 7.51
C GLY A 237 14.87 20.65 8.02
N ALA A 238 15.52 21.41 7.16
CA ALA A 238 15.90 22.80 7.42
C ALA A 238 14.78 23.74 6.96
N GLN A 239 14.28 24.54 7.90
CA GLN A 239 13.27 25.57 7.66
C GLN A 239 13.89 26.95 7.88
N SER A 240 13.59 27.89 6.99
CA SER A 240 13.84 29.33 7.19
C SER A 240 12.55 30.13 7.02
N GLY A 241 12.59 31.43 7.34
CA GLY A 241 11.40 32.28 7.43
C GLY A 241 10.55 31.94 8.65
N VAL A 242 9.28 32.36 8.63
CA VAL A 242 8.36 32.20 9.76
C VAL A 242 7.25 31.23 9.38
N VAL A 243 7.03 30.21 10.22
CA VAL A 243 5.90 29.28 10.13
C VAL A 243 5.17 29.29 11.47
N GLU A 244 4.09 30.04 11.57
CA GLU A 244 3.30 30.18 12.77
C GLU A 244 2.03 29.35 12.69
N VAL A 245 1.75 28.58 13.75
CA VAL A 245 0.48 27.87 13.92
C VAL A 245 -0.07 28.18 15.30
N GLY A 246 -1.30 28.70 15.35
CA GLY A 246 -1.87 29.23 16.59
C GLY A 246 -1.05 30.38 17.18
N GLY A 247 -0.33 31.16 16.35
CA GLY A 247 0.58 32.20 16.81
C GLY A 247 1.89 31.69 17.44
N LEU A 248 2.20 30.40 17.29
CA LEU A 248 3.44 29.79 17.76
C LEU A 248 4.33 29.42 16.58
N ASP A 249 5.60 29.83 16.62
CA ASP A 249 6.56 29.45 15.59
C ASP A 249 6.92 27.96 15.68
N ARG A 250 6.67 27.23 14.58
CA ARG A 250 6.93 25.81 14.42
C ARG A 250 8.41 25.45 14.53
N ALA A 251 9.33 26.38 14.27
CA ALA A 251 10.76 26.13 14.49
C ALA A 251 11.07 25.95 15.99
N SER A 252 10.35 26.66 16.86
CA SER A 252 10.62 26.69 18.31
C SER A 252 9.80 25.69 19.12
N VAL A 253 8.58 25.38 18.66
CA VAL A 253 7.63 24.53 19.39
C VAL A 253 7.57 23.15 18.73
N PRO A 254 7.72 22.04 19.49
CA PRO A 254 7.60 20.69 18.93
C PRO A 254 6.13 20.29 18.65
N PRO A 255 5.87 19.35 17.73
CA PRO A 255 4.51 18.94 17.31
C PRO A 255 3.61 18.54 18.49
N ARG A 256 4.16 17.75 19.44
CA ARG A 256 3.45 17.29 20.64
C ARG A 256 2.85 18.37 21.52
N GLU A 257 3.40 19.58 21.53
CA GLU A 257 2.88 20.68 22.37
C GLU A 257 1.69 21.40 21.73
N CYS A 258 1.47 21.21 20.44
CA CYS A 258 0.30 21.73 19.70
C CYS A 258 -0.78 20.67 19.47
N ALA A 259 -0.62 19.50 20.10
CA ALA A 259 -1.59 18.42 20.00
C ALA A 259 -2.94 18.81 20.59
N GLY A 260 -3.99 18.69 19.78
CA GLY A 260 -5.34 19.18 20.08
C GLY A 260 -5.63 20.57 19.53
N PHE A 261 -4.62 21.32 19.09
CA PHE A 261 -4.79 22.49 18.23
C PHE A 261 -4.66 22.12 16.75
N VAL A 262 -3.66 21.26 16.44
CA VAL A 262 -3.44 20.68 15.11
C VAL A 262 -3.76 19.19 15.15
N GLY A 263 -4.64 18.74 14.26
CA GLY A 263 -4.85 17.35 13.93
C GLY A 263 -4.18 17.03 12.59
N ALA A 264 -3.56 15.85 12.47
CA ALA A 264 -2.94 15.42 11.22
C ALA A 264 -3.32 13.99 10.85
N VAL A 265 -3.55 13.79 9.57
CA VAL A 265 -3.75 12.48 8.94
C VAL A 265 -2.75 12.37 7.80
N GLY A 266 -1.84 11.40 7.91
CA GLY A 266 -0.87 11.13 6.86
C GLY A 266 -1.45 10.31 5.70
N GLN A 267 -0.69 10.21 4.62
CA GLN A 267 -1.04 9.51 3.39
C GLN A 267 -1.55 8.07 3.59
N PHE A 268 -0.93 7.34 4.51
CA PHE A 268 -1.33 5.99 4.90
C PHE A 268 -1.77 5.96 6.37
N PRO A 269 -3.05 6.26 6.68
CA PRO A 269 -3.51 6.38 8.07
C PRO A 269 -3.23 5.15 8.93
N ARG A 270 -3.31 3.95 8.33
CA ARG A 270 -3.08 2.67 9.01
C ARG A 270 -1.69 2.54 9.59
N ASP A 271 -0.69 3.09 8.92
CA ASP A 271 0.71 3.00 9.37
C ASP A 271 0.91 3.84 10.65
N GLY A 272 0.06 4.84 10.87
CA GLY A 272 0.03 5.65 12.08
C GLY A 272 -0.83 5.10 13.22
N PHE A 273 -1.52 3.97 13.05
CA PHE A 273 -2.40 3.40 14.07
C PHE A 273 -1.64 2.63 15.14
N ALA A 274 -1.99 2.90 16.41
CA ALA A 274 -1.40 2.22 17.58
C ALA A 274 -2.43 1.33 18.31
N GLY A 275 -3.72 1.66 18.17
CA GLY A 275 -4.84 0.93 18.73
C GLY A 275 -5.01 -0.44 18.10
N ARG A 276 -5.56 -1.39 18.86
CA ARG A 276 -5.97 -2.70 18.32
C ARG A 276 -7.35 -2.64 17.68
N THR A 277 -8.27 -1.90 18.30
CA THR A 277 -9.65 -1.69 17.84
C THR A 277 -9.86 -0.25 17.45
N VAL A 278 -10.90 0.03 16.65
CA VAL A 278 -11.28 1.39 16.26
C VAL A 278 -11.52 2.28 17.48
N ALA A 279 -12.24 1.80 18.50
CA ALA A 279 -12.47 2.55 19.73
C ALA A 279 -11.15 2.90 20.46
N GLY A 280 -10.22 1.94 20.50
CA GLY A 280 -8.91 2.14 21.12
C GLY A 280 -8.03 3.13 20.35
N GLU A 281 -8.14 3.12 19.02
CA GLU A 281 -7.43 4.04 18.13
C GLU A 281 -7.99 5.47 18.24
N LEU A 282 -9.31 5.62 18.13
CA LEU A 282 -9.99 6.92 18.27
C LEU A 282 -9.72 7.53 19.64
N GLY A 283 -9.81 6.76 20.73
CA GLY A 283 -9.60 7.26 22.09
C GLY A 283 -8.14 7.47 22.49
N LEU A 284 -7.18 7.11 21.62
CA LEU A 284 -5.77 7.00 22.00
C LEU A 284 -5.20 8.31 22.54
N ALA A 285 -5.46 9.43 21.87
CA ALA A 285 -4.89 10.73 22.25
C ALA A 285 -5.30 11.15 23.67
N LEU A 286 -6.55 10.94 24.05
CA LEU A 286 -7.04 11.21 25.41
C LEU A 286 -6.49 10.21 26.42
N ALA A 287 -6.43 8.92 26.06
CA ALA A 287 -5.87 7.89 26.92
C ALA A 287 -4.39 8.13 27.24
N LEU A 288 -3.60 8.59 26.27
CA LEU A 288 -2.19 8.95 26.44
C LEU A 288 -1.99 10.11 27.43
N ARG A 289 -2.99 10.99 27.56
CA ARG A 289 -3.01 12.10 28.54
C ARG A 289 -3.57 11.70 29.90
N GLY A 290 -3.98 10.45 30.07
CA GLY A 290 -4.48 9.95 31.35
C GLY A 290 -5.93 10.35 31.64
N VAL A 291 -6.71 10.72 30.62
CA VAL A 291 -8.15 10.94 30.76
C VAL A 291 -8.83 9.63 31.18
N ASP A 292 -9.87 9.73 32.01
CA ASP A 292 -10.59 8.58 32.53
C ASP A 292 -11.17 7.70 31.40
N PRO A 293 -11.07 6.36 31.46
CA PRO A 293 -11.56 5.47 30.41
C PRO A 293 -13.02 5.68 30.01
N VAL A 294 -13.90 6.07 30.95
CA VAL A 294 -15.32 6.31 30.65
C VAL A 294 -15.48 7.53 29.74
N ILE A 295 -14.73 8.60 30.02
CA ILE A 295 -14.71 9.81 29.20
C ILE A 295 -14.08 9.51 27.83
N VAL A 296 -12.97 8.75 27.81
CA VAL A 296 -12.33 8.34 26.56
C VAL A 296 -13.31 7.57 25.67
N ALA A 297 -14.04 6.60 26.23
CA ALA A 297 -15.02 5.82 25.49
C ALA A 297 -16.16 6.69 24.93
N ALA A 298 -16.70 7.62 25.73
CA ALA A 298 -17.74 8.54 25.28
C ALA A 298 -17.26 9.44 24.13
N ARG A 299 -16.07 10.03 24.25
CA ARG A 299 -15.47 10.86 23.20
C ARG A 299 -15.14 10.08 21.93
N ALA A 300 -14.65 8.84 22.07
CA ALA A 300 -14.41 7.97 20.94
C ALA A 300 -15.70 7.63 20.20
N ALA A 301 -16.81 7.40 20.92
CA ALA A 301 -18.12 7.16 20.32
C ALA A 301 -18.67 8.40 19.60
N GLU A 302 -18.53 9.60 20.18
CA GLU A 302 -18.87 10.87 19.53
C GLU A 302 -18.09 11.06 18.22
N ALA A 303 -16.76 10.89 18.25
CA ALA A 303 -15.92 11.00 17.07
C ALA A 303 -16.26 9.94 16.02
N ALA A 304 -16.54 8.70 16.44
CA ALA A 304 -16.95 7.63 15.54
C ALA A 304 -18.28 7.94 14.83
N ALA A 305 -19.24 8.56 15.53
CA ALA A 305 -20.48 9.01 14.93
C ALA A 305 -20.24 10.14 13.91
N ALA A 306 -19.42 11.13 14.25
CA ALA A 306 -19.10 12.26 13.37
C ALA A 306 -18.49 11.82 12.03
N VAL A 307 -17.66 10.78 12.03
CA VAL A 307 -17.00 10.26 10.81
C VAL A 307 -17.70 9.03 10.20
N GLY A 308 -18.88 8.66 10.70
CA GLY A 308 -19.70 7.58 10.15
C GLY A 308 -19.11 6.16 10.32
N VAL A 309 -18.40 5.92 11.43
CA VAL A 309 -17.77 4.63 11.77
C VAL A 309 -18.23 4.07 13.14
N ALA A 310 -19.36 4.56 13.68
CA ALA A 310 -19.89 4.13 14.96
C ALA A 310 -20.08 2.60 15.08
N GLY A 311 -20.54 1.94 14.00
CA GLY A 311 -20.69 0.48 13.95
C GLY A 311 -19.38 -0.32 13.93
N LEU A 312 -18.23 0.36 13.83
CA LEU A 312 -16.91 -0.27 13.71
C LEU A 312 -16.09 -0.22 15.00
N LEU A 313 -16.60 0.37 16.09
CA LEU A 313 -15.85 0.63 17.32
C LEU A 313 -15.09 -0.60 17.87
N GLU A 314 -15.69 -1.79 17.81
CA GLU A 314 -15.08 -3.03 18.30
C GLU A 314 -14.24 -3.77 17.24
N ARG A 315 -14.32 -3.35 15.98
CA ARG A 315 -13.59 -3.97 14.87
C ARG A 315 -12.09 -3.74 15.01
N LEU A 316 -11.29 -4.71 14.56
CA LEU A 316 -9.84 -4.57 14.55
C LEU A 316 -9.41 -3.57 13.47
N VAL A 317 -8.40 -2.76 13.76
CA VAL A 317 -7.93 -1.73 12.81
C VAL A 317 -7.33 -2.33 11.53
N ASP A 318 -6.78 -3.54 11.63
CA ASP A 318 -6.20 -4.26 10.49
C ASP A 318 -7.28 -4.78 9.53
N GLU A 319 -8.52 -4.95 9.99
CA GLU A 319 -9.65 -5.45 9.19
C GLU A 319 -10.39 -4.37 8.43
N LEU A 320 -10.07 -3.09 8.67
CA LEU A 320 -10.74 -1.97 8.01
C LEU A 320 -10.50 -2.02 6.50
N SER A 321 -11.38 -1.39 5.73
CA SER A 321 -11.13 -0.98 4.34
C SER A 321 -10.32 0.31 4.31
N ALA A 322 -9.74 0.67 3.16
CA ALA A 322 -8.98 1.92 3.00
C ALA A 322 -9.83 3.14 3.40
N GLY A 323 -11.08 3.22 2.94
CA GLY A 323 -12.00 4.31 3.28
C GLY A 323 -12.46 4.32 4.73
N GLU A 324 -12.61 3.16 5.37
CA GLU A 324 -12.85 3.11 6.82
C GLU A 324 -11.61 3.59 7.59
N ALA A 325 -10.40 3.19 7.16
CA ALA A 325 -9.15 3.63 7.81
C ALA A 325 -8.92 5.14 7.68
N VAL A 326 -9.18 5.76 6.52
CA VAL A 326 -9.13 7.22 6.35
C VAL A 326 -10.08 7.91 7.32
N ARG A 327 -11.34 7.47 7.39
CA ARG A 327 -12.34 8.05 8.31
C ARG A 327 -11.98 7.85 9.79
N VAL A 328 -11.45 6.69 10.18
CA VAL A 328 -10.93 6.46 11.53
C VAL A 328 -9.73 7.36 11.82
N GLY A 329 -8.83 7.56 10.86
CA GLY A 329 -7.70 8.48 10.97
C GLY A 329 -8.16 9.93 11.20
N ILE A 330 -9.12 10.41 10.40
CA ILE A 330 -9.76 11.72 10.59
C ILE A 330 -10.43 11.79 11.96
N GLY A 331 -11.21 10.76 12.33
CA GLY A 331 -11.87 10.67 13.64
C GLY A 331 -10.90 10.79 14.82
N ALA A 332 -9.75 10.13 14.73
CA ALA A 332 -8.70 10.20 15.75
C ALA A 332 -8.05 11.59 15.79
N ALA A 333 -7.89 12.25 14.65
CA ALA A 333 -7.33 13.61 14.55
C ALA A 333 -8.29 14.68 15.08
N ILE A 334 -9.61 14.51 14.91
CA ILE A 334 -10.62 15.49 15.34
C ILE A 334 -11.14 15.28 16.77
N LEU A 335 -10.73 14.19 17.44
CA LEU A 335 -11.20 13.81 18.77
C LEU A 335 -11.11 14.95 19.81
N GLU A 336 -10.04 15.74 19.73
CA GLU A 336 -9.79 16.89 20.62
C GLU A 336 -10.30 18.23 20.08
N ARG A 337 -11.04 18.21 18.95
CA ARG A 337 -11.60 19.39 18.27
C ARG A 337 -10.51 20.42 17.88
N PRO A 338 -9.59 20.04 16.98
CA PRO A 338 -8.52 20.90 16.54
C PRO A 338 -9.04 22.11 15.75
N ILE A 339 -8.27 23.20 15.75
CA ILE A 339 -8.53 24.37 14.93
C ILE A 339 -7.98 24.17 13.51
N VAL A 340 -6.90 23.38 13.37
CA VAL A 340 -6.28 23.04 12.09
C VAL A 340 -6.31 21.53 11.89
N LEU A 341 -6.78 21.07 10.74
CA LEU A 341 -6.70 19.67 10.33
C LEU A 341 -5.92 19.59 9.02
N THR A 342 -4.76 18.92 9.03
CA THR A 342 -4.03 18.61 7.80
C THR A 342 -4.31 17.18 7.36
N VAL A 343 -4.59 16.97 6.08
CA VAL A 343 -4.89 15.64 5.52
C VAL A 343 -4.10 15.44 4.23
N ASP A 344 -3.22 14.45 4.22
CA ASP A 344 -2.36 14.17 3.07
C ASP A 344 -2.97 13.05 2.20
N GLU A 345 -3.29 13.35 0.95
CA GLU A 345 -3.84 12.47 -0.08
C GLU A 345 -4.98 11.53 0.37
N PRO A 346 -6.05 12.03 1.02
CA PRO A 346 -7.08 11.16 1.60
C PRO A 346 -7.89 10.38 0.56
N LEU A 347 -7.83 10.75 -0.72
CA LEU A 347 -8.65 10.18 -1.78
C LEU A 347 -7.90 9.14 -2.64
N ALA A 348 -6.60 8.95 -2.42
CA ALA A 348 -5.73 8.17 -3.30
C ALA A 348 -6.17 6.70 -3.44
N GLU A 349 -6.56 6.06 -2.32
CA GLU A 349 -6.95 4.64 -2.26
C GLU A 349 -8.46 4.39 -2.31
N LEU A 350 -9.27 5.42 -2.52
CA LEU A 350 -10.73 5.32 -2.36
C LEU A 350 -11.44 5.12 -3.69
N ASP A 351 -12.50 4.31 -3.70
CA ASP A 351 -13.44 4.28 -4.82
C ASP A 351 -14.37 5.51 -4.82
N ALA A 352 -15.21 5.64 -5.85
CA ALA A 352 -16.07 6.82 -6.01
C ALA A 352 -16.98 7.08 -4.80
N VAL A 353 -17.52 6.02 -4.19
CA VAL A 353 -18.38 6.11 -3.01
C VAL A 353 -17.56 6.56 -1.79
N GLY A 354 -16.42 5.93 -1.55
CA GLY A 354 -15.51 6.30 -0.47
C GLY A 354 -15.02 7.75 -0.59
N ARG A 355 -14.70 8.21 -1.80
CA ARG A 355 -14.30 9.60 -2.05
C ARG A 355 -15.40 10.58 -1.69
N ALA A 356 -16.63 10.33 -2.16
CA ALA A 356 -17.77 11.20 -1.86
C ALA A 356 -18.00 11.33 -0.34
N LEU A 357 -17.91 10.21 0.40
CA LEU A 357 -18.04 10.22 1.86
C LEU A 357 -16.93 11.02 2.57
N VAL A 358 -15.69 10.93 2.08
CA VAL A 358 -14.57 11.68 2.68
C VAL A 358 -14.61 13.15 2.31
N VAL A 359 -14.99 13.50 1.08
CA VAL A 359 -15.19 14.88 0.65
C VAL A 359 -16.29 15.55 1.49
N ASP A 360 -17.45 14.91 1.66
CA ASP A 360 -18.54 15.39 2.51
C ASP A 360 -18.09 15.57 3.97
N LEU A 361 -17.30 14.64 4.50
CA LEU A 361 -16.77 14.75 5.86
C LEU A 361 -15.84 15.98 6.01
N LEU A 362 -14.93 16.20 5.06
CA LEU A 362 -14.01 17.33 5.09
C LEU A 362 -14.75 18.67 4.93
N ASP A 363 -15.76 18.70 4.06
CA ASP A 363 -16.66 19.84 3.86
C ASP A 363 -17.38 20.23 5.16
N ARG A 364 -18.01 19.26 5.83
CA ARG A 364 -18.68 19.51 7.13
C ARG A 364 -17.70 19.92 8.22
N LEU A 365 -16.50 19.34 8.26
CA LEU A 365 -15.47 19.75 9.23
C LEU A 365 -15.03 21.21 9.02
N ALA A 366 -14.89 21.65 7.77
CA ALA A 366 -14.55 23.02 7.45
C ALA A 366 -15.72 23.98 7.76
N HIS A 367 -16.85 23.79 7.09
CA HIS A 367 -17.92 24.79 7.03
C HIS A 367 -18.93 24.72 8.17
N GLU A 368 -19.15 23.54 8.76
CA GLU A 368 -20.08 23.38 9.90
C GLU A 368 -19.34 23.42 11.24
N ALA A 369 -18.19 22.74 11.34
CA ALA A 369 -17.43 22.68 12.59
C ALA A 369 -16.37 23.80 12.74
N GLY A 370 -16.14 24.60 11.69
CA GLY A 370 -15.24 25.76 11.73
C GLY A 370 -13.74 25.41 11.75
N VAL A 371 -13.37 24.19 11.35
CA VAL A 371 -11.97 23.75 11.31
C VAL A 371 -11.28 24.33 10.07
N CYS A 372 -10.05 24.83 10.20
CA CYS A 372 -9.19 25.10 9.04
C CYS A 372 -8.67 23.77 8.49
N VAL A 373 -9.23 23.29 7.38
CA VAL A 373 -8.86 22.01 6.78
C VAL A 373 -7.88 22.26 5.64
N LEU A 374 -6.65 21.77 5.76
CA LEU A 374 -5.62 21.82 4.73
C LEU A 374 -5.44 20.44 4.12
N VAL A 375 -5.86 20.24 2.87
CA VAL A 375 -5.85 18.93 2.21
C VAL A 375 -4.89 18.95 1.03
N ALA A 376 -3.88 18.09 1.04
CA ALA A 376 -3.06 17.85 -0.15
C ALA A 376 -3.71 16.78 -1.01
N GLU A 377 -3.95 17.06 -2.29
CA GLU A 377 -4.55 16.08 -3.19
C GLU A 377 -4.17 16.33 -4.65
N HIS A 378 -4.09 15.25 -5.42
CA HIS A 378 -3.81 15.27 -6.85
C HIS A 378 -5.09 15.25 -7.71
N ARG A 379 -6.18 14.69 -7.19
CA ARG A 379 -7.52 14.66 -7.80
C ARG A 379 -8.29 15.93 -7.46
N VAL A 380 -7.90 17.03 -8.08
CA VAL A 380 -8.44 18.38 -7.81
C VAL A 380 -9.97 18.40 -7.98
N GLU A 381 -10.52 17.68 -8.96
CA GLU A 381 -11.93 17.73 -9.33
C GLU A 381 -12.87 17.31 -8.20
N ALA A 382 -12.44 16.38 -7.34
CA ALA A 382 -13.25 15.86 -6.25
C ALA A 382 -13.44 16.89 -5.11
N LEU A 383 -12.43 17.71 -4.86
CA LEU A 383 -12.42 18.70 -3.77
C LEU A 383 -12.67 20.13 -4.26
N ALA A 384 -12.50 20.41 -5.56
CA ALA A 384 -12.63 21.76 -6.12
C ALA A 384 -14.00 22.41 -5.87
N ARG A 385 -15.06 21.62 -5.68
CA ARG A 385 -16.41 22.13 -5.41
C ARG A 385 -16.62 22.61 -3.97
N VAL A 386 -15.85 22.07 -3.03
CA VAL A 386 -15.95 22.35 -1.60
C VAL A 386 -14.75 23.16 -1.09
N ALA A 387 -13.71 23.34 -1.90
CA ALA A 387 -12.55 24.15 -1.53
C ALA A 387 -12.87 25.64 -1.64
N ASP A 388 -12.42 26.41 -0.66
CA ASP A 388 -12.50 27.88 -0.66
C ASP A 388 -11.27 28.52 -1.33
N LEU A 389 -10.14 27.82 -1.26
CA LEU A 389 -8.84 28.31 -1.71
C LEU A 389 -8.00 27.15 -2.24
N GLU A 390 -7.29 27.38 -3.34
CA GLU A 390 -6.28 26.47 -3.86
C GLU A 390 -4.87 27.05 -3.64
N LEU A 391 -3.99 26.28 -3.00
CA LEU A 391 -2.56 26.54 -2.91
C LEU A 391 -1.85 25.66 -3.94
N ALA A 392 -1.62 26.19 -5.13
CA ALA A 392 -0.95 25.48 -6.21
C ALA A 392 0.56 25.59 -6.06
N ILE A 393 1.24 24.44 -5.99
CA ILE A 393 2.70 24.36 -5.93
C ILE A 393 3.25 24.12 -7.33
N ASP A 394 4.00 25.11 -7.83
CA ASP A 394 4.63 25.08 -9.15
C ASP A 394 6.11 25.50 -9.04
N ALA A 395 7.01 24.65 -9.54
CA ALA A 395 8.46 24.84 -9.48
C ALA A 395 9.00 25.30 -8.10
N GLY A 396 8.42 24.77 -7.01
CA GLY A 396 8.81 25.11 -5.63
C GLY A 396 8.22 26.41 -5.09
N HIS A 397 7.36 27.10 -5.85
CA HIS A 397 6.62 28.28 -5.40
C HIS A 397 5.16 27.94 -5.11
N VAL A 398 4.62 28.54 -4.05
CA VAL A 398 3.20 28.38 -3.67
C VAL A 398 2.42 29.59 -4.19
N VAL A 399 1.41 29.34 -5.00
CA VAL A 399 0.55 30.37 -5.59
C VAL A 399 -0.88 30.15 -5.13
N GLU A 400 -1.48 31.19 -4.54
CA GLU A 400 -2.90 31.22 -4.22
C GLU A 400 -3.75 31.35 -5.50
N ARG A 401 -4.74 30.48 -5.65
CA ARG A 401 -5.69 30.44 -6.77
C ARG A 401 -7.10 30.18 -6.26
N MET A 402 -8.07 30.58 -7.08
CA MET A 402 -9.44 30.08 -6.90
C MET A 402 -9.54 28.66 -7.48
N PRO A 403 -10.18 27.71 -6.76
CA PRO A 403 -10.33 26.34 -7.23
C PRO A 403 -11.05 26.28 -8.58
N GLN A 404 -10.44 25.64 -9.58
CA GLN A 404 -11.05 25.46 -10.89
C GLN A 404 -11.88 24.16 -10.92
N GLY A 405 -13.21 24.29 -11.03
CA GLY A 405 -14.13 23.13 -11.04
C GLY A 405 -15.59 23.38 -10.63
N ALA A 406 -15.97 24.63 -10.31
CA ALA A 406 -17.29 24.98 -9.79
C ALA A 406 -18.47 24.92 -10.80
N VAL A 407 -18.26 24.49 -12.05
CA VAL A 407 -19.32 24.45 -13.08
C VAL A 407 -19.37 23.06 -13.75
N GLY A 408 -20.38 22.25 -13.40
CA GLY A 408 -20.78 21.06 -14.18
C GLY A 408 -21.35 19.89 -13.37
N ASP A 409 -22.64 19.59 -13.52
CA ASP A 409 -23.50 18.48 -13.05
C ASP A 409 -23.58 18.07 -11.55
N PRO A 410 -24.80 17.80 -11.02
CA PRO A 410 -25.02 17.46 -9.62
C PRO A 410 -24.31 16.16 -9.20
N LEU A 411 -23.73 16.16 -8.00
CA LEU A 411 -23.29 14.93 -7.36
C LEU A 411 -24.53 14.06 -7.07
N PRO A 412 -24.54 12.75 -7.36
CA PRO A 412 -25.65 11.89 -6.95
C PRO A 412 -25.77 11.92 -5.41
N PRO A 413 -26.99 12.03 -4.85
CA PRO A 413 -27.18 12.14 -3.41
C PRO A 413 -26.61 10.91 -2.70
N ALA A 414 -25.83 11.14 -1.65
CA ALA A 414 -25.32 10.08 -0.79
C ALA A 414 -26.50 9.35 -0.15
N ALA A 415 -26.57 8.03 -0.34
CA ALA A 415 -27.57 7.19 0.30
C ALA A 415 -27.40 7.27 1.83
N THR A 416 -28.33 7.94 2.50
CA THR A 416 -28.45 7.95 3.96
C THR A 416 -28.63 6.53 4.48
N ALA A 417 -27.71 6.08 5.34
CA ALA A 417 -27.92 4.85 6.10
C ALA A 417 -29.18 4.98 6.99
N PRO A 418 -30.02 3.94 7.09
CA PRO A 418 -31.27 4.03 7.85
C PRO A 418 -30.97 4.13 9.36
N SER A 419 -31.52 5.17 9.99
CA SER A 419 -31.59 5.33 11.43
C SER A 419 -32.48 4.24 12.04
N THR A 420 -31.90 3.35 12.84
CA THR A 420 -32.65 2.40 13.67
C THR A 420 -33.20 3.11 14.90
N GLY A 421 -34.48 3.44 14.85
CA GLY A 421 -35.27 3.86 16.02
C GLY A 421 -36.66 3.25 15.97
N GLY A 422 -36.97 2.39 16.94
CA GLY A 422 -38.34 2.20 17.44
C GLY A 422 -39.18 1.02 16.93
N THR A 423 -39.16 -0.05 17.75
CA THR A 423 -40.34 -0.78 18.23
C THR A 423 -40.91 -1.96 17.39
N ILE A 424 -41.03 -3.05 18.13
CA ILE A 424 -41.49 -4.41 17.81
C ILE A 424 -42.98 -4.41 17.42
N ALA A 425 -43.33 -5.08 16.32
CA ALA A 425 -44.63 -5.73 16.16
C ALA A 425 -44.51 -6.98 15.29
N SER A 426 -44.89 -8.11 15.87
CA SER A 426 -44.86 -9.46 15.31
C SER A 426 -45.81 -9.65 14.12
N GLY A 427 -45.40 -10.42 13.11
CA GLY A 427 -46.25 -10.87 12.01
C GLY A 427 -45.59 -11.96 11.18
N SER A 428 -46.04 -13.19 11.37
CA SER A 428 -45.61 -14.45 10.76
C SER A 428 -46.02 -14.65 9.29
N GLY A 429 -45.17 -15.28 8.48
CA GLY A 429 -45.56 -15.97 7.23
C GLY A 429 -44.41 -16.12 6.20
N PRO A 430 -44.12 -17.33 5.68
CA PRO A 430 -43.08 -17.52 4.66
C PRO A 430 -43.66 -17.35 3.25
N VAL A 431 -42.95 -16.66 2.36
CA VAL A 431 -43.33 -16.58 0.93
C VAL A 431 -42.14 -17.02 0.07
N ASN A 432 -42.27 -18.22 -0.48
CA ASN A 432 -41.56 -18.67 -1.67
C ASN A 432 -41.98 -17.78 -2.86
N ALA A 433 -41.03 -17.30 -3.65
CA ALA A 433 -41.29 -16.83 -5.00
C ALA A 433 -40.10 -17.18 -5.91
N THR A 434 -40.26 -18.32 -6.57
CA THR A 434 -39.61 -18.74 -7.81
C THR A 434 -39.75 -17.66 -8.89
N ALA A 435 -38.65 -17.25 -9.50
CA ALA A 435 -38.66 -16.44 -10.72
C ALA A 435 -38.54 -17.35 -11.96
N PRO A 436 -39.32 -17.11 -13.02
CA PRO A 436 -39.44 -18.05 -14.14
C PRO A 436 -38.36 -17.84 -15.20
N THR A 437 -37.95 -18.97 -15.76
CA THR A 437 -37.27 -19.13 -17.05
C THR A 437 -38.25 -18.82 -18.17
N SER A 438 -37.89 -17.95 -19.12
CA SER A 438 -38.51 -17.96 -20.46
C SER A 438 -37.42 -17.80 -21.53
N ALA A 439 -37.17 -18.91 -22.21
CA ALA A 439 -36.53 -18.96 -23.51
C ALA A 439 -37.57 -18.70 -24.61
N ALA A 440 -37.04 -18.34 -25.80
CA ALA A 440 -37.71 -18.12 -27.09
C ALA A 440 -38.39 -16.73 -27.25
N ASP A 441 -37.75 -15.85 -28.02
CA ASP A 441 -38.04 -15.80 -29.46
C ASP A 441 -36.89 -15.17 -30.24
N SER A 442 -36.43 -15.93 -31.23
CA SER A 442 -35.53 -15.55 -32.30
C SER A 442 -36.37 -15.17 -33.51
N ASP A 443 -36.29 -13.93 -34.00
CA ASP A 443 -36.12 -13.69 -35.44
C ASP A 443 -35.87 -12.21 -35.79
N ALA A 444 -34.94 -12.06 -36.74
CA ALA A 444 -34.77 -10.98 -37.70
C ALA A 444 -34.55 -9.53 -37.20
N LEU A 445 -33.29 -9.08 -37.28
CA LEU A 445 -32.90 -7.91 -38.10
C LEU A 445 -31.40 -8.04 -38.42
N SER A 446 -31.15 -8.69 -39.56
CA SER A 446 -29.85 -8.71 -40.23
C SER A 446 -29.73 -7.41 -41.02
N ASP A 447 -28.86 -6.52 -40.56
CA ASP A 447 -28.22 -5.52 -41.42
C ASP A 447 -26.71 -5.80 -41.42
N THR A 448 -26.27 -6.41 -42.52
CA THR A 448 -24.89 -6.73 -42.84
C THR A 448 -24.06 -5.46 -43.06
N VAL A 449 -23.13 -5.18 -42.14
CA VAL A 449 -21.93 -4.38 -42.43
C VAL A 449 -20.86 -5.33 -42.96
N PRO A 450 -20.33 -5.15 -44.18
CA PRO A 450 -19.29 -6.03 -44.71
C PRO A 450 -17.91 -5.68 -44.15
N GLY A 451 -17.19 -6.70 -43.66
CA GLY A 451 -15.73 -6.67 -43.52
C GLY A 451 -15.18 -6.45 -42.10
N LEU A 452 -15.63 -7.22 -41.11
CA LEU A 452 -14.82 -7.45 -39.90
C LEU A 452 -13.96 -8.69 -40.12
N ALA A 453 -12.64 -8.51 -40.00
CA ALA A 453 -11.66 -9.60 -40.03
C ALA A 453 -12.07 -10.71 -39.04
N GLU A 454 -11.75 -11.96 -39.36
CA GLU A 454 -11.97 -13.09 -38.45
C GLU A 454 -11.43 -12.75 -37.05
N PRO A 455 -12.21 -13.01 -35.96
CA PRO A 455 -11.77 -12.67 -34.61
C PRO A 455 -10.45 -13.39 -34.33
N ALA A 456 -9.43 -12.62 -34.00
CA ALA A 456 -8.13 -13.15 -33.62
C ALA A 456 -8.30 -14.19 -32.50
N PRO A 457 -7.54 -15.30 -32.50
CA PRO A 457 -7.65 -16.31 -31.47
C PRO A 457 -7.38 -15.69 -30.08
N ALA A 458 -8.21 -16.06 -29.10
CA ALA A 458 -8.08 -15.60 -27.73
C ALA A 458 -6.72 -16.00 -27.16
N ARG A 459 -5.96 -15.01 -26.67
CA ARG A 459 -4.66 -15.24 -26.03
C ARG A 459 -4.82 -15.62 -24.56
N LEU A 460 -5.82 -15.06 -23.88
CA LEU A 460 -6.25 -15.45 -22.55
C LEU A 460 -7.70 -15.91 -22.61
N GLU A 461 -7.98 -17.07 -22.02
CA GLU A 461 -9.33 -17.57 -21.78
C GLU A 461 -9.51 -17.84 -20.29
N VAL A 462 -10.58 -17.28 -19.72
CA VAL A 462 -11.01 -17.53 -18.35
C VAL A 462 -12.42 -18.08 -18.42
N ASP A 463 -12.62 -19.32 -18.00
CA ASP A 463 -13.92 -19.98 -18.01
C ASP A 463 -14.27 -20.59 -16.65
N GLY A 464 -15.28 -20.01 -15.99
CA GLY A 464 -15.87 -20.57 -14.78
C GLY A 464 -14.96 -20.48 -13.56
N VAL A 465 -14.09 -19.45 -13.48
CA VAL A 465 -13.20 -19.30 -12.32
C VAL A 465 -13.99 -18.87 -11.09
N ASP A 466 -14.03 -19.77 -10.11
CA ASP A 466 -14.57 -19.54 -8.78
C ASP A 466 -13.42 -19.40 -7.77
N LEU A 467 -13.46 -18.34 -6.96
CA LEU A 467 -12.49 -18.13 -5.89
C LEU A 467 -13.20 -17.96 -4.56
N ARG A 468 -12.86 -18.84 -3.62
CA ARG A 468 -13.31 -18.76 -2.22
C ARG A 468 -12.11 -18.49 -1.33
N ARG A 469 -12.27 -17.56 -0.39
CA ARG A 469 -11.29 -17.28 0.65
C ARG A 469 -11.99 -17.41 1.99
N ASP A 470 -11.55 -18.39 2.77
CA ASP A 470 -12.27 -18.89 3.95
C ASP A 470 -13.72 -19.25 3.55
N ASP A 471 -14.74 -18.70 4.22
CA ASP A 471 -16.15 -18.94 3.91
C ASP A 471 -16.77 -17.98 2.87
N ARG A 472 -15.99 -16.99 2.39
CA ARG A 472 -16.50 -15.96 1.49
C ARG A 472 -16.17 -16.29 0.04
N VAL A 473 -17.18 -16.24 -0.82
CA VAL A 473 -16.99 -16.22 -2.28
C VAL A 473 -16.45 -14.83 -2.66
N VAL A 474 -15.25 -14.81 -3.24
CA VAL A 474 -14.54 -13.60 -3.65
C VAL A 474 -14.71 -13.34 -5.15
N VAL A 475 -14.76 -14.41 -5.95
CA VAL A 475 -15.07 -14.39 -7.38
C VAL A 475 -16.01 -15.55 -7.66
N ALA A 476 -17.07 -15.31 -8.43
CA ALA A 476 -18.10 -16.29 -8.77
C ALA A 476 -18.22 -16.42 -10.30
N GLY A 477 -17.79 -17.56 -10.85
CA GLY A 477 -18.01 -17.98 -12.23
C GLY A 477 -17.45 -17.01 -13.27
N ALA A 478 -16.26 -16.44 -13.04
CA ALA A 478 -15.68 -15.47 -13.96
C ALA A 478 -15.48 -16.08 -15.36
N ARG A 479 -16.04 -15.42 -16.38
CA ARG A 479 -15.96 -15.83 -17.79
C ARG A 479 -15.63 -14.67 -18.72
N PHE A 480 -14.48 -14.73 -19.38
CA PHE A 480 -14.07 -13.77 -20.41
C PHE A 480 -12.87 -14.29 -21.22
N ALA A 481 -12.66 -13.70 -22.39
CA ALA A 481 -11.48 -13.93 -23.22
C ALA A 481 -10.85 -12.59 -23.60
N VAL A 482 -9.54 -12.58 -23.84
CA VAL A 482 -8.77 -11.40 -24.25
C VAL A 482 -7.86 -11.79 -25.40
N SER A 483 -7.90 -11.01 -26.49
CA SER A 483 -7.12 -11.25 -27.70
C SER A 483 -5.69 -10.68 -27.56
N ALA A 484 -4.78 -11.12 -28.43
CA ALA A 484 -3.46 -10.51 -28.52
C ALA A 484 -3.58 -9.02 -28.87
N GLY A 485 -2.93 -8.16 -28.08
CA GLY A 485 -2.97 -6.70 -28.21
C GLY A 485 -4.27 -6.03 -27.77
N GLU A 486 -5.19 -6.77 -27.17
CA GLU A 486 -6.36 -6.21 -26.50
C GLU A 486 -5.99 -5.78 -25.06
N VAL A 487 -6.63 -4.69 -24.59
CA VAL A 487 -6.52 -4.21 -23.21
C VAL A 487 -7.90 -4.29 -22.54
N LEU A 488 -8.10 -5.28 -21.67
CA LEU A 488 -9.32 -5.44 -20.88
C LEU A 488 -9.18 -4.74 -19.51
N ALA A 489 -10.11 -3.84 -19.19
CA ALA A 489 -10.24 -3.26 -17.86
C ALA A 489 -11.29 -3.98 -17.00
N VAL A 490 -10.89 -4.54 -15.87
CA VAL A 490 -11.78 -5.01 -14.81
C VAL A 490 -11.99 -3.88 -13.81
N THR A 491 -13.19 -3.29 -13.84
CA THR A 491 -13.55 -2.12 -13.02
C THR A 491 -14.50 -2.46 -11.89
N GLY A 492 -14.44 -1.74 -10.78
CA GLY A 492 -15.38 -1.98 -9.67
C GLY A 492 -14.93 -1.35 -8.35
N PRO A 493 -15.79 -1.34 -7.33
CA PRO A 493 -15.45 -0.79 -6.02
C PRO A 493 -14.33 -1.58 -5.33
N ASN A 494 -13.77 -1.00 -4.27
CA ASN A 494 -12.75 -1.68 -3.49
C ASN A 494 -13.33 -2.92 -2.79
N GLY A 495 -12.56 -4.00 -2.73
CA GLY A 495 -13.04 -5.27 -2.17
C GLY A 495 -14.02 -6.06 -3.04
N ALA A 496 -14.25 -5.66 -4.31
CA ALA A 496 -15.11 -6.39 -5.25
C ALA A 496 -14.51 -7.71 -5.79
N GLY A 497 -13.23 -7.99 -5.54
CA GLY A 497 -12.53 -9.19 -6.00
C GLY A 497 -11.54 -8.99 -7.15
N LYS A 498 -11.29 -7.75 -7.61
CA LYS A 498 -10.41 -7.41 -8.74
C LYS A 498 -9.00 -8.02 -8.64
N SER A 499 -8.26 -7.67 -7.59
CA SER A 499 -6.90 -8.20 -7.35
C SER A 499 -6.89 -9.71 -7.20
N SER A 500 -7.91 -10.26 -6.52
CA SER A 500 -8.04 -11.70 -6.32
C SER A 500 -8.32 -12.47 -7.62
N LEU A 501 -9.04 -11.86 -8.57
CA LEU A 501 -9.19 -12.39 -9.92
C LEU A 501 -7.87 -12.39 -10.68
N LEU A 502 -7.10 -11.29 -10.64
CA LEU A 502 -5.78 -11.24 -11.27
C LEU A 502 -4.83 -12.29 -10.67
N ASP A 503 -4.86 -12.47 -9.36
CA ASP A 503 -4.09 -13.50 -8.67
C ASP A 503 -4.47 -14.91 -9.13
N ALA A 504 -5.77 -15.20 -9.23
CA ALA A 504 -6.24 -16.49 -9.71
C ALA A 504 -5.75 -16.80 -11.13
N ILE A 505 -5.73 -15.79 -12.01
CA ILE A 505 -5.19 -15.91 -13.37
C ILE A 505 -3.67 -16.13 -13.34
N ALA A 506 -2.94 -15.35 -12.53
CA ALA A 506 -1.49 -15.47 -12.39
C ALA A 506 -1.06 -16.82 -11.81
N ASP A 507 -1.82 -17.37 -10.86
CA ASP A 507 -1.61 -18.69 -10.25
C ASP A 507 -2.08 -19.83 -11.16
N GLY A 508 -2.80 -19.51 -12.25
CA GLY A 508 -3.38 -20.42 -13.21
C GLY A 508 -4.23 -21.50 -12.55
N VAL A 509 -5.24 -21.05 -11.82
CA VAL A 509 -6.30 -21.93 -11.29
C VAL A 509 -7.06 -22.62 -12.43
N ASP A 510 -7.81 -23.66 -12.09
CA ASP A 510 -8.62 -24.37 -13.08
C ASP A 510 -9.60 -23.41 -13.77
N GLY A 511 -9.71 -23.53 -15.10
CA GLY A 511 -10.49 -22.62 -15.94
C GLY A 511 -9.68 -21.51 -16.63
N VAL A 512 -8.38 -21.36 -16.33
CA VAL A 512 -7.51 -20.37 -16.98
C VAL A 512 -6.63 -21.04 -18.05
N ARG A 513 -6.68 -20.53 -19.29
CA ARG A 513 -5.87 -21.00 -20.42
C ARG A 513 -5.18 -19.82 -21.13
N ILE A 514 -3.96 -20.06 -21.61
CA ILE A 514 -3.18 -19.10 -22.41
C ILE A 514 -2.77 -19.78 -23.71
N ASP A 515 -3.18 -19.18 -24.83
CA ASP A 515 -3.14 -19.76 -26.18
C ASP A 515 -3.73 -21.18 -26.23
N GLY A 516 -4.91 -21.37 -25.62
CA GLY A 516 -5.64 -22.65 -25.57
C GLY A 516 -5.11 -23.69 -24.59
N GLU A 517 -3.93 -23.47 -23.99
CA GLU A 517 -3.28 -24.42 -23.08
C GLU A 517 -3.42 -24.00 -21.60
N PRO A 518 -3.62 -24.94 -20.66
CA PRO A 518 -3.59 -24.63 -19.23
C PRO A 518 -2.20 -24.17 -18.81
N LEU A 519 -2.16 -23.31 -17.78
CA LEU A 519 -0.87 -22.78 -17.32
C LEU A 519 0.00 -23.88 -16.65
N PRO A 520 1.33 -23.87 -16.90
CA PRO A 520 2.24 -24.84 -16.30
C PRO A 520 2.23 -24.78 -14.77
N ARG A 521 2.26 -25.94 -14.09
CA ARG A 521 2.36 -26.01 -12.63
C ARG A 521 3.63 -25.36 -12.08
N ARG A 522 4.73 -25.42 -12.84
CA ARG A 522 6.01 -24.83 -12.46
C ARG A 522 5.96 -23.32 -12.64
N VAL A 523 6.17 -22.60 -11.53
CA VAL A 523 6.19 -21.13 -11.47
C VAL A 523 7.08 -20.51 -12.55
N ARG A 524 8.26 -21.09 -12.84
CA ARG A 524 9.18 -20.57 -13.86
C ARG A 524 8.56 -20.57 -15.27
N GLU A 525 8.00 -21.70 -15.68
CA GLU A 525 7.38 -21.88 -17.01
C GLU A 525 6.08 -21.05 -17.12
N ARG A 526 5.33 -20.93 -16.02
CA ARG A 526 4.13 -20.10 -15.94
C ARG A 526 4.40 -18.63 -16.30
N ARG A 527 5.52 -18.09 -15.82
CA ARG A 527 5.90 -16.68 -16.00
C ARG A 527 6.30 -16.30 -17.41
N GLU A 528 6.74 -17.28 -18.19
CA GLU A 528 7.02 -17.07 -19.60
C GLU A 528 5.71 -16.85 -20.38
N ARG A 529 4.56 -17.21 -19.80
CA ARG A 529 3.22 -17.03 -20.40
C ARG A 529 2.42 -15.90 -19.77
N VAL A 530 2.48 -15.74 -18.44
CA VAL A 530 1.75 -14.70 -17.70
C VAL A 530 2.66 -13.95 -16.74
N ALA A 531 2.58 -12.62 -16.73
CA ALA A 531 3.23 -11.80 -15.72
C ALA A 531 2.21 -10.94 -14.97
N LEU A 532 2.44 -10.73 -13.68
CA LEU A 532 1.61 -9.88 -12.82
C LEU A 532 2.46 -8.74 -12.26
N VAL A 533 2.01 -7.51 -12.53
CA VAL A 533 2.46 -6.32 -11.82
C VAL A 533 1.50 -6.10 -10.64
N PRO A 534 1.95 -6.34 -9.40
CA PRO A 534 1.11 -6.20 -8.23
C PRO A 534 0.86 -4.73 -7.89
N GLU A 535 -0.16 -4.50 -7.08
CA GLU A 535 -0.54 -3.19 -6.55
C GLU A 535 0.64 -2.39 -5.96
N ARG A 536 1.50 -3.07 -5.19
CA ARG A 536 2.67 -2.49 -4.52
C ARG A 536 3.95 -2.81 -5.29
N LEU A 537 4.32 -1.90 -6.19
CA LEU A 537 5.44 -2.03 -7.11
C LEU A 537 6.80 -2.19 -6.41
N ASP A 538 7.01 -1.49 -5.28
CA ASP A 538 8.30 -1.49 -4.56
C ASP A 538 8.74 -2.87 -4.10
N THR A 539 7.78 -3.80 -3.99
CA THR A 539 8.08 -5.18 -3.63
C THR A 539 8.84 -5.92 -4.73
N LEU A 540 8.80 -5.44 -5.97
CA LEU A 540 9.53 -5.99 -7.11
C LEU A 540 10.98 -5.51 -7.16
N PHE A 541 11.31 -4.35 -6.57
CA PHE A 541 12.67 -3.81 -6.59
C PHE A 541 13.50 -4.37 -5.42
N THR A 542 14.78 -4.60 -5.68
CA THR A 542 15.71 -5.21 -4.73
C THR A 542 17.12 -4.69 -4.83
N THR A 543 17.49 -4.08 -5.95
CA THR A 543 18.80 -3.49 -6.15
C THR A 543 18.78 -2.00 -5.90
N ASP A 544 19.96 -1.44 -5.68
CA ASP A 544 20.21 -0.03 -5.39
C ASP A 544 20.21 0.87 -6.64
N SER A 545 20.11 0.30 -7.83
CA SER A 545 20.04 1.04 -9.09
C SER A 545 19.06 0.40 -10.08
N VAL A 546 18.48 1.23 -10.95
CA VAL A 546 17.63 0.80 -12.07
C VAL A 546 18.40 -0.14 -13.01
N ALA A 547 19.64 0.21 -13.35
CA ALA A 547 20.47 -0.62 -14.24
C ALA A 547 20.71 -2.02 -13.67
N ALA A 548 20.96 -2.14 -12.36
CA ALA A 548 21.14 -3.42 -11.69
C ALA A 548 19.85 -4.26 -11.69
N GLU A 549 18.68 -3.63 -11.55
CA GLU A 549 17.39 -4.32 -11.57
C GLU A 549 17.08 -4.85 -12.98
N CYS A 550 17.30 -4.03 -14.02
CA CYS A 550 17.19 -4.45 -15.42
C CYS A 550 18.15 -5.61 -15.74
N HIS A 551 19.43 -5.49 -15.38
CA HIS A 551 20.41 -6.57 -15.57
C HIS A 551 20.01 -7.86 -14.83
N ARG A 552 19.42 -7.75 -13.64
CA ARG A 552 18.93 -8.90 -12.89
C ARG A 552 17.77 -9.59 -13.61
N ALA A 553 16.84 -8.82 -14.19
CA ALA A 553 15.77 -9.36 -15.02
C ALA A 553 16.35 -10.08 -16.25
N ASP A 554 17.29 -9.45 -16.97
CA ASP A 554 17.89 -10.02 -18.17
C ASP A 554 18.62 -11.35 -17.91
N ARG A 555 19.42 -11.42 -16.83
CA ARG A 555 20.15 -12.65 -16.47
C ARG A 555 19.25 -13.86 -16.26
N ARG A 556 17.98 -13.66 -15.89
CA ARG A 556 17.02 -14.78 -15.66
C ARG A 556 16.48 -15.38 -16.94
N HIS A 557 16.36 -14.54 -17.97
CA HIS A 557 15.76 -14.90 -19.25
C HIS A 557 16.82 -15.23 -20.32
N ARG A 558 18.10 -14.95 -20.06
CA ARG A 558 19.21 -15.45 -20.89
C ARG A 558 19.25 -16.98 -20.87
N ARG A 559 19.04 -17.60 -22.03
CA ARG A 559 19.19 -19.05 -22.23
C ARG A 559 20.69 -19.40 -22.28
N PRO A 560 21.17 -20.42 -21.55
CA PRO A 560 22.53 -20.89 -21.71
C PRO A 560 22.73 -21.46 -23.13
N GLY A 561 23.66 -20.87 -23.89
CA GLY A 561 24.05 -21.35 -25.23
C GLY A 561 23.32 -20.73 -26.43
N GLY A 562 22.49 -19.71 -26.25
CA GLY A 562 21.84 -18.98 -27.36
C GLY A 562 22.71 -17.84 -27.90
N SER A 563 22.88 -17.75 -29.23
CA SER A 563 23.67 -16.71 -29.93
C SER A 563 22.91 -15.40 -30.21
N GLY A 564 21.69 -15.24 -29.69
CA GLY A 564 20.92 -14.00 -29.82
C GLY A 564 21.35 -12.95 -28.79
N THR A 565 21.18 -11.66 -29.13
CA THR A 565 21.12 -10.60 -28.13
C THR A 565 20.02 -10.95 -27.14
N GLY A 566 20.40 -11.19 -25.87
CA GLY A 566 19.43 -11.47 -24.81
C GLY A 566 18.43 -10.32 -24.62
N PRO A 567 17.43 -10.48 -23.74
CA PRO A 567 16.56 -9.36 -23.41
C PRO A 567 17.39 -8.16 -22.95
N ASP A 568 16.95 -6.98 -23.37
CA ASP A 568 17.45 -5.68 -22.94
C ASP A 568 16.31 -4.97 -22.19
N THR A 569 16.18 -5.30 -20.91
CA THR A 569 15.13 -4.74 -20.05
C THR A 569 15.29 -3.23 -19.92
N PHE A 570 16.52 -2.70 -19.95
CA PHE A 570 16.76 -1.27 -19.84
C PHE A 570 16.32 -0.52 -21.10
N ALA A 571 16.62 -1.03 -22.30
CA ALA A 571 16.10 -0.47 -23.53
C ALA A 571 14.56 -0.52 -23.59
N ARG A 572 13.95 -1.60 -23.09
CA ARG A 572 12.49 -1.69 -22.95
C ARG A 572 11.96 -0.62 -21.99
N PHE A 573 12.60 -0.43 -20.84
CA PHE A 573 12.24 0.63 -19.89
C PHE A 573 12.31 2.02 -20.54
N ALA A 574 13.40 2.36 -21.22
CA ALA A 574 13.55 3.61 -21.97
C ALA A 574 12.44 3.77 -23.04
N GLY A 575 12.15 2.69 -23.77
CA GLY A 575 11.07 2.65 -24.75
C GLY A 575 9.68 2.89 -24.13
N LEU A 576 9.40 2.38 -22.93
CA LEU A 576 8.16 2.68 -22.21
C LEU A 576 8.08 4.14 -21.76
N LEU A 577 9.22 4.78 -21.43
CA LEU A 577 9.29 6.22 -21.17
C LEU A 577 9.08 7.08 -22.42
N GLY A 578 9.19 6.49 -23.61
CA GLY A 578 9.16 7.21 -24.88
C GLY A 578 10.50 7.86 -25.25
N GLU A 579 11.58 7.42 -24.61
CA GLU A 579 12.95 7.77 -24.98
C GLU A 579 13.45 6.75 -26.01
N ALA A 580 14.10 7.20 -27.08
CA ALA A 580 14.75 6.29 -28.02
C ALA A 580 16.01 5.73 -27.34
N ALA A 581 16.01 4.42 -27.07
CA ALA A 581 17.21 3.72 -26.63
C ALA A 581 18.22 3.70 -27.79
N GLY A 582 19.06 4.74 -27.88
CA GLY A 582 20.30 4.63 -28.62
C GLY A 582 21.08 3.50 -27.98
N THR A 583 21.31 2.42 -28.72
CA THR A 583 22.09 1.24 -28.31
C THR A 583 23.36 1.67 -27.59
N THR A 584 23.36 1.62 -26.26
CA THR A 584 24.56 1.62 -25.42
C THR A 584 25.20 0.23 -25.54
N SER A 585 25.68 -0.07 -26.74
CA SER A 585 26.76 -1.03 -26.91
C SER A 585 27.99 -0.37 -26.31
N LEU A 586 28.34 -0.75 -25.07
CA LEU A 586 29.72 -0.67 -24.62
C LEU A 586 30.53 -1.62 -25.53
N VAL A 587 30.88 -1.17 -26.74
CA VAL A 587 31.91 -1.63 -27.69
C VAL A 587 31.59 -1.07 -29.09
N GLY A 588 32.51 -0.24 -29.61
CA GLY A 588 32.77 -0.02 -31.04
C GLY A 588 31.90 1.02 -31.77
N GLY A 589 32.51 2.16 -32.11
CA GLY A 589 31.83 3.32 -32.72
C GLY A 589 31.43 3.20 -34.20
N LEU A 590 30.39 3.98 -34.54
CA LEU A 590 30.18 4.70 -35.79
C LEU A 590 29.06 5.77 -35.56
N PRO A 591 29.14 6.97 -36.16
CA PRO A 591 28.26 8.08 -35.79
C PRO A 591 26.95 8.05 -36.59
N GLY A 592 25.86 7.66 -35.92
CA GLY A 592 24.49 7.95 -36.33
C GLY A 592 23.96 9.20 -35.62
N ARG A 593 23.36 10.11 -36.40
CA ARG A 593 22.83 11.44 -36.04
C ARG A 593 22.13 11.51 -34.66
N PRO A 594 22.43 12.52 -33.81
CA PRO A 594 21.84 12.60 -32.47
C PRO A 594 20.48 13.31 -32.51
N ASP A 595 19.41 12.60 -32.16
CA ASP A 595 18.14 13.24 -31.78
C ASP A 595 18.20 13.61 -30.29
N ARG A 596 18.17 14.93 -30.03
CA ARG A 596 18.09 15.66 -28.75
C ARG A 596 19.30 15.52 -27.78
N PRO A 597 20.09 16.59 -27.57
CA PRO A 597 21.29 16.60 -26.71
C PRO A 597 21.02 16.52 -25.19
N GLY A 598 19.91 15.90 -24.74
CA GLY A 598 19.57 15.74 -23.32
C GLY A 598 18.95 14.39 -22.94
N SER A 599 18.60 13.53 -23.90
CA SER A 599 17.98 12.22 -23.64
C SER A 599 18.99 11.19 -23.10
N ALA A 600 20.20 11.16 -23.67
CA ALA A 600 21.27 10.27 -23.23
C ALA A 600 21.68 10.54 -21.77
N ASP A 601 21.88 11.82 -21.41
CA ASP A 601 22.23 12.23 -20.05
C ASP A 601 21.11 11.94 -19.04
N ARG A 602 19.83 11.97 -19.46
CA ARG A 602 18.71 11.55 -18.63
C ARG A 602 18.71 10.03 -18.42
N LEU A 603 18.91 9.24 -19.47
CA LEU A 603 18.94 7.78 -19.38
C LEU A 603 20.10 7.29 -18.50
N ASP A 604 21.27 7.92 -18.59
CA ASP A 604 22.41 7.60 -17.72
C ASP A 604 22.11 7.91 -16.25
N ARG A 605 21.45 9.06 -15.98
CA ARG A 605 20.98 9.39 -14.62
C ARG A 605 19.93 8.39 -14.13
N LEU A 606 18.96 8.02 -14.96
CA LEU A 606 17.94 7.03 -14.61
C LEU A 606 18.56 5.65 -14.37
N ALA A 607 19.58 5.26 -15.14
CA ALA A 607 20.29 3.99 -14.96
C ALA A 607 20.98 3.91 -13.59
N ALA A 608 21.61 5.01 -13.15
CA ALA A 608 22.30 5.11 -11.87
C ALA A 608 21.37 5.39 -10.68
N ALA A 609 20.16 5.92 -10.92
CA ALA A 609 19.20 6.26 -9.88
C ALA A 609 18.73 5.01 -9.11
N HIS A 610 18.41 5.20 -7.83
CA HIS A 610 17.73 4.18 -7.05
C HIS A 610 16.28 4.01 -7.57
N PRO A 611 15.73 2.78 -7.70
CA PRO A 611 14.38 2.57 -8.23
C PRO A 611 13.29 3.36 -7.50
N ARG A 612 13.48 3.68 -6.21
CA ARG A 612 12.51 4.46 -5.42
C ARG A 612 12.55 5.96 -5.65
N ASP A 613 13.67 6.48 -6.15
CA ASP A 613 13.85 7.90 -6.42
C ASP A 613 13.18 8.30 -7.74
N LEU A 614 12.79 7.31 -8.55
CA LEU A 614 11.98 7.50 -9.74
C LEU A 614 10.58 8.04 -9.39
N SER A 615 10.01 8.84 -10.29
CA SER A 615 8.61 9.26 -10.18
C SER A 615 7.66 8.05 -10.20
N GLY A 616 6.45 8.18 -9.66
CA GLY A 616 5.48 7.07 -9.61
C GLY A 616 5.22 6.43 -10.98
N GLY A 617 5.12 7.24 -12.04
CA GLY A 617 4.96 6.75 -13.41
C GLY A 617 6.21 6.03 -13.94
N GLU A 618 7.40 6.57 -13.68
CA GLU A 618 8.67 5.93 -14.06
C GLU A 618 8.87 4.60 -13.32
N ARG A 619 8.53 4.52 -12.03
CA ARG A 619 8.55 3.27 -11.25
C ARG A 619 7.66 2.20 -11.84
N LEU A 620 6.43 2.57 -12.23
CA LEU A 620 5.53 1.62 -12.88
C LEU A 620 6.05 1.18 -14.25
N CYS A 621 6.61 2.09 -15.06
CA CYS A 621 7.27 1.72 -16.30
C CYS A 621 8.45 0.76 -16.08
N LEU A 622 9.24 0.94 -15.02
CA LEU A 622 10.32 0.01 -14.66
C LEU A 622 9.77 -1.36 -14.27
N ALA A 623 8.72 -1.40 -13.43
CA ALA A 623 8.06 -2.65 -13.06
C ALA A 623 7.48 -3.39 -14.27
N LEU A 624 6.85 -2.66 -15.20
CA LEU A 624 6.35 -3.19 -16.47
C LEU A 624 7.51 -3.76 -17.31
N ALA A 625 8.62 -3.05 -17.44
CA ALA A 625 9.79 -3.52 -18.19
C ALA A 625 10.37 -4.81 -17.59
N ILE A 626 10.53 -4.87 -16.26
CA ILE A 626 11.04 -6.06 -15.55
C ILE A 626 10.11 -7.25 -15.76
N GLN A 627 8.80 -7.06 -15.61
CA GLN A 627 7.83 -8.15 -15.74
C GLN A 627 7.63 -8.60 -17.18
N THR A 628 7.92 -7.75 -18.15
CA THR A 628 7.84 -8.06 -19.58
C THR A 628 9.19 -8.45 -20.20
N ALA A 629 10.26 -8.54 -19.41
CA ALA A 629 11.60 -8.97 -19.86
C ALA A 629 11.58 -10.35 -20.52
N GLY A 630 10.72 -11.25 -20.04
CA GLY A 630 10.51 -12.59 -20.60
C GLY A 630 9.55 -12.68 -21.78
N ALA A 631 9.05 -11.54 -22.28
CA ALA A 631 8.00 -11.45 -23.32
C ALA A 631 6.77 -12.34 -23.02
N PRO A 632 6.10 -12.14 -21.86
CA PRO A 632 4.90 -12.89 -21.51
C PRO A 632 3.79 -12.63 -22.52
N HIS A 633 2.94 -13.62 -22.75
CA HIS A 633 1.81 -13.49 -23.66
C HIS A 633 0.66 -12.69 -23.02
N VAL A 634 0.53 -12.78 -21.70
CA VAL A 634 -0.48 -12.08 -20.90
C VAL A 634 0.20 -11.24 -19.82
N LEU A 635 -0.19 -9.97 -19.72
CA LEU A 635 0.24 -9.05 -18.67
C LEU A 635 -0.96 -8.63 -17.82
N LEU A 636 -0.87 -8.92 -16.53
CA LEU A 636 -1.86 -8.55 -15.53
C LEU A 636 -1.32 -7.35 -14.74
N VAL A 637 -2.12 -6.30 -14.57
CA VAL A 637 -1.68 -5.06 -13.90
C VAL A 637 -2.71 -4.64 -12.87
N ASP A 638 -2.33 -4.67 -11.59
CA ASP A 638 -3.23 -4.33 -10.50
C ASP A 638 -3.12 -2.86 -10.11
N GLU A 639 -4.16 -2.09 -10.39
CA GLU A 639 -4.36 -0.69 -10.04
C GLU A 639 -3.21 0.25 -10.47
N PRO A 640 -2.93 0.32 -11.79
CA PRO A 640 -1.79 1.05 -12.36
C PRO A 640 -1.82 2.57 -12.18
N ALA A 641 -2.97 3.17 -11.88
CA ALA A 641 -3.16 4.63 -11.84
C ALA A 641 -3.16 5.22 -10.42
N ARG A 642 -3.08 4.36 -9.39
CA ARG A 642 -3.21 4.77 -7.99
C ARG A 642 -2.09 5.74 -7.61
N GLY A 643 -2.47 6.86 -7.00
CA GLY A 643 -1.52 7.86 -6.49
C GLY A 643 -0.69 8.55 -7.57
N LEU A 644 -1.02 8.38 -8.85
CA LEU A 644 -0.33 9.04 -9.95
C LEU A 644 -0.97 10.38 -10.28
N ASP A 645 -0.14 11.39 -10.54
CA ASP A 645 -0.60 12.64 -11.15
C ASP A 645 -0.99 12.45 -12.63
N ALA A 646 -1.56 13.48 -13.25
CA ALA A 646 -2.07 13.39 -14.62
C ALA A 646 -0.97 13.07 -15.66
N ALA A 647 0.25 13.59 -15.46
CA ALA A 647 1.38 13.34 -16.35
C ALA A 647 1.85 11.88 -16.25
N ALA A 648 2.00 11.37 -15.03
CA ALA A 648 2.34 9.98 -14.76
C ALA A 648 1.27 9.00 -15.25
N ARG A 649 -0.03 9.30 -15.08
CA ARG A 649 -1.13 8.50 -15.66
C ARG A 649 -1.02 8.41 -17.19
N SER A 650 -0.76 9.54 -17.84
CA SER A 650 -0.61 9.60 -19.30
C SER A 650 0.62 8.83 -19.80
N LEU A 651 1.72 8.85 -19.03
CA LEU A 651 2.90 8.03 -19.30
C LEU A 651 2.57 6.53 -19.24
N VAL A 652 1.92 6.11 -18.15
CA VAL A 652 1.58 4.69 -17.92
C VAL A 652 0.55 4.18 -18.93
N ALA A 653 -0.47 4.98 -19.27
CA ALA A 653 -1.45 4.62 -20.29
C ALA A 653 -0.78 4.37 -21.64
N ARG A 654 0.19 5.23 -22.04
CA ARG A 654 0.98 5.02 -23.26
C ARG A 654 1.87 3.78 -23.18
N ALA A 655 2.48 3.52 -22.03
CA ALA A 655 3.32 2.34 -21.82
C ALA A 655 2.51 1.03 -21.95
N LEU A 656 1.32 0.95 -21.33
CA LEU A 656 0.42 -0.19 -21.45
C LEU A 656 -0.09 -0.38 -22.89
N GLY A 657 -0.46 0.72 -23.56
CA GLY A 657 -0.86 0.69 -24.98
C GLY A 657 0.25 0.20 -25.90
N ARG A 658 1.51 0.55 -25.65
CA ARG A 658 2.67 0.02 -26.39
C ARG A 658 2.84 -1.49 -26.20
N LEU A 659 2.78 -1.96 -24.95
CA LEU A 659 2.90 -3.40 -24.67
C LEU A 659 1.78 -4.22 -25.32
N ALA A 660 0.57 -3.66 -25.37
CA ALA A 660 -0.54 -4.25 -26.10
C ALA A 660 -0.28 -4.25 -27.62
N ALA A 661 0.15 -3.12 -28.19
CA ALA A 661 0.51 -3.03 -29.62
C ALA A 661 1.62 -4.01 -30.03
N ASP A 662 2.53 -4.36 -29.11
CA ASP A 662 3.56 -5.41 -29.30
C ASP A 662 2.98 -6.85 -29.28
N GLY A 663 1.67 -7.03 -29.15
CA GLY A 663 0.97 -8.32 -29.19
C GLY A 663 0.73 -8.99 -27.83
N THR A 664 1.00 -8.28 -26.73
CA THR A 664 0.70 -8.75 -25.36
C THR A 664 -0.79 -8.55 -25.06
N ALA A 665 -1.47 -9.56 -24.53
CA ALA A 665 -2.83 -9.36 -23.99
C ALA A 665 -2.73 -8.72 -22.60
N VAL A 666 -3.38 -7.58 -22.38
CA VAL A 666 -3.29 -6.85 -21.10
C VAL A 666 -4.62 -6.92 -20.36
N VAL A 667 -4.59 -7.34 -19.10
CA VAL A 667 -5.73 -7.23 -18.18
C VAL A 667 -5.35 -6.31 -17.04
N LEU A 668 -6.04 -5.18 -16.93
CA LEU A 668 -5.83 -4.24 -15.83
C LEU A 668 -7.02 -4.26 -14.87
N ALA A 669 -6.74 -4.30 -13.58
CA ALA A 669 -7.73 -4.06 -12.54
C ALA A 669 -7.67 -2.59 -12.12
N THR A 670 -8.80 -1.88 -12.13
CA THR A 670 -8.82 -0.53 -11.57
C THR A 670 -10.19 -0.09 -11.06
N HIS A 671 -10.25 0.70 -10.00
CA HIS A 671 -11.47 1.42 -9.63
C HIS A 671 -11.63 2.77 -10.33
N GLU A 672 -10.66 3.18 -11.17
CA GLU A 672 -10.64 4.46 -11.87
C GLU A 672 -11.19 4.34 -13.29
N THR A 673 -12.47 4.66 -13.45
CA THR A 673 -13.15 4.58 -14.76
C THR A 673 -12.54 5.52 -15.80
N GLY A 674 -12.06 6.72 -15.40
CA GLY A 674 -11.40 7.66 -16.30
C GLY A 674 -10.09 7.11 -16.87
N PHE A 675 -9.27 6.46 -16.04
CA PHE A 675 -8.05 5.80 -16.49
C PHE A 675 -8.35 4.55 -17.33
N ALA A 676 -9.33 3.73 -16.93
CA ALA A 676 -9.76 2.60 -17.73
C ALA A 676 -10.18 3.05 -19.14
N ARG A 677 -10.92 4.16 -19.24
CA ARG A 677 -11.35 4.72 -20.53
C ARG A 677 -10.21 5.20 -21.41
N SER A 678 -9.10 5.66 -20.85
CA SER A 678 -7.99 6.20 -21.63
C SER A 678 -7.08 5.13 -22.25
N VAL A 679 -7.15 3.89 -21.75
CA VAL A 679 -6.21 2.81 -22.13
C VAL A 679 -6.89 1.51 -22.59
N ALA A 680 -8.08 1.19 -22.08
CA ALA A 680 -8.72 -0.09 -22.34
C ALA A 680 -9.52 -0.07 -23.64
N THR A 681 -9.49 -1.19 -24.36
CA THR A 681 -10.34 -1.44 -25.54
C THR A 681 -11.72 -1.95 -25.12
N SER A 682 -11.76 -2.74 -24.05
CA SER A 682 -12.98 -3.28 -23.46
C SER A 682 -12.95 -3.15 -21.95
N ALA A 683 -14.11 -3.03 -21.31
CA ALA A 683 -14.23 -2.98 -19.87
C ALA A 683 -15.33 -3.91 -19.37
N ARG A 684 -15.10 -4.53 -18.22
CA ARG A 684 -16.09 -5.32 -17.47
C ARG A 684 -16.14 -4.81 -16.04
N ARG A 685 -17.36 -4.67 -15.51
CA ARG A 685 -17.55 -4.27 -14.11
C ARG A 685 -17.66 -5.51 -13.24
N ILE A 686 -16.94 -5.57 -12.12
CA ILE A 686 -17.06 -6.62 -11.10
C ILE A 686 -17.76 -6.05 -9.87
N GLU A 687 -18.80 -6.74 -9.41
CA GLU A 687 -19.55 -6.39 -8.20
C GLU A 687 -19.83 -7.64 -7.39
N GLN A 688 -19.52 -7.60 -6.09
CA GLN A 688 -19.71 -8.74 -5.17
C GLN A 688 -19.13 -10.07 -5.71
N GLY A 689 -18.01 -10.01 -6.45
CA GLY A 689 -17.35 -11.17 -7.04
C GLY A 689 -17.91 -11.64 -8.38
N ALA A 690 -19.01 -11.08 -8.87
CA ALA A 690 -19.58 -11.40 -10.18
C ALA A 690 -19.11 -10.40 -11.25
N LEU A 691 -18.65 -10.92 -12.39
CA LEU A 691 -18.28 -10.11 -13.56
C LEU A 691 -19.52 -9.83 -14.42
N GLY A 692 -19.77 -8.56 -14.68
CA GLY A 692 -20.78 -8.09 -15.60
C GLY A 692 -20.40 -8.28 -17.09
N PRO A 693 -21.32 -7.89 -18.00
CA PRO A 693 -21.10 -7.98 -19.43
C PRO A 693 -19.93 -7.10 -19.89
N ALA A 694 -19.34 -7.45 -21.03
CA ALA A 694 -18.34 -6.62 -21.69
C ALA A 694 -19.00 -5.36 -22.26
N VAL A 695 -18.36 -4.22 -22.03
CA VAL A 695 -18.74 -2.93 -22.61
C VAL A 695 -17.54 -2.45 -23.42
N ALA A 696 -17.77 -2.16 -24.71
CA ALA A 696 -16.77 -1.51 -25.54
C ALA A 696 -16.48 -0.11 -24.98
N VAL A 697 -15.20 0.21 -24.82
CA VAL A 697 -14.78 1.53 -24.34
C VAL A 697 -14.65 2.44 -25.56
N VAL A 698 -15.67 3.26 -25.80
CA VAL A 698 -15.64 4.26 -26.88
C VAL A 698 -14.91 5.50 -26.36
N ASP A 699 -13.92 5.97 -27.10
CA ASP A 699 -13.18 7.20 -26.79
C ASP A 699 -14.18 8.38 -26.73
N ALA A 700 -13.89 9.42 -25.94
CA ALA A 700 -14.76 10.61 -25.81
C ALA A 700 -14.97 11.38 -27.13
N MET A 701 -14.30 10.97 -28.21
CA MET A 701 -14.40 11.51 -29.57
C MET A 701 -15.21 10.62 -30.54
N GLY A 702 -15.86 9.54 -30.07
CA GLY A 702 -16.82 8.78 -30.87
C GLY A 702 -16.25 7.86 -31.97
N THR A 703 -14.93 7.64 -32.00
CA THR A 703 -14.30 6.68 -32.92
C THR A 703 -13.93 5.40 -32.19
N SER A 704 -14.43 4.26 -32.68
CA SER A 704 -13.91 2.93 -32.31
C SER A 704 -12.42 2.87 -32.68
N ARG A 705 -11.56 2.45 -31.73
CA ARG A 705 -10.14 2.17 -32.01
C ARG A 705 -9.97 0.80 -32.63
#